data_AF-A0A442SW29-F1
#
_entry.id   AF-A0A442SW29-F1
#
_cell.length_a   1.000
_cell.length_b   1.000
_cell.length_c   1.000
_cell.angle_alpha   90.00
_cell.angle_beta   90.00
_cell.angle_gamma   90.00
#
_symmetry.space_group_name_H-M   'P 1'
#
loop_
_entity.id
_entity.type
_entity.pdbx_description
1 polymer ?
#
loop_
_entity_poly.entity_id
_entity_poly.type
_entity_poly.pdbx_seq_one_letter_code
_entity_poly.pdbx_strand_id
1 'polypeptide(L)'
;MLFRLLRFVLVLAIVASAPLSLDAAAQGLEQAASGVVADQQKILQDLTTRTDNLEKKIQEDGDDDASLVDIRLQLEEMSRGALDSALVFRPRLSEINARLDQLAAPPAAGQPPEPDIVTSERQALASEKAEINAVIAAAQNLSIRISGLIAKIANMRSELFRNLLTKRYVLSDALSPEVISDANGEFTGFNKAVSSWLAFVFKFKFQAVLAATLTALSLAAVLFVGGRRLFGGIFEADPSVEDPSYLSRLSVAFWSTLLPTLAVGVFLVSTVFFFNYYNVLRGDIGVFMKALVGVIAVVFCVNRLANATLEPRLPNWRLIPVESGPARWLVRLTTAMAVVIGVNYFLSVVNDTMGSPLSLTIARSFVATVIVGIILILMALLKPFKATDGSWRPWPAWLRYTAVALGLFTIATALLGYIGLAIFVSLQVVVTGTILVTAYIGFLSARAISEEGGFANTSIGRWLSTNSSYEESALDQLGLVVSVAINLMIVLVFLPLILLMWGFQPGDIEAWAYKLATGLTVGSVTISVTGILTGIVVFIIGYFLTRWFQGWLDGSVMARGKVDTGVRNSIRLAVGYAGVALAALVGVSAAGIDLSNLALVAGALSLGIGFGLQNVVSNFVSGLILLAERPFKVGDWIVAGEISGTVKKISVRATEIETFQRQSVILPNSNLINNAVGNWTHRNKLGRIDIKVGVAYGSDVKQAHAVLLEIARGHPLVLKNPEPFVLFTNFGAAALEFEIRVFLADVMNGNIVQNDIRFAVLDEFADQHIEIPSAPRAVVETKKHEAWPIDDDKIEVDFAEQEQAKAEAVAETKRLARSGRKTRKPDPD
;
A
#
# COMPACT_ATOMS: atom_id res chain seq x y z
N MET A 1 15.89 -31.25 -43.94
CA MET A 1 17.06 -30.35 -43.79
C MET A 1 17.49 -29.62 -45.07
N LEU A 2 16.93 -29.89 -46.26
CA LEU A 2 17.27 -29.15 -47.49
C LEU A 2 16.60 -27.76 -47.66
N PHE A 3 15.49 -27.47 -46.96
CA PHE A 3 14.76 -26.20 -47.12
C PHE A 3 15.31 -25.01 -46.30
N ARG A 4 16.24 -25.25 -45.37
CA ARG A 4 16.90 -24.17 -44.59
C ARG A 4 18.18 -23.65 -45.24
N LEU A 5 18.86 -24.46 -46.06
CA LEU A 5 20.05 -24.06 -46.81
C LEU A 5 19.71 -23.18 -48.03
N LEU A 6 18.55 -23.41 -48.66
CA LEU A 6 18.12 -22.61 -49.81
C LEU A 6 17.76 -21.15 -49.42
N ARG A 7 17.27 -20.92 -48.20
CA ARG A 7 16.98 -19.56 -47.69
C ARG A 7 18.24 -18.78 -47.33
N PHE A 8 19.34 -19.44 -46.99
CA PHE A 8 20.60 -18.76 -46.64
C PHE A 8 21.39 -18.34 -47.89
N VAL A 9 21.30 -19.12 -48.98
CA VAL A 9 21.93 -18.78 -50.27
C VAL A 9 21.17 -17.67 -51.01
N LEU A 10 19.84 -17.60 -50.87
CA LEU A 10 19.01 -16.56 -51.50
C LEU A 10 19.15 -15.20 -50.81
N VAL A 11 19.51 -15.17 -49.52
CA VAL A 11 19.83 -13.93 -48.79
C VAL A 11 21.25 -13.44 -49.10
N LEU A 12 22.22 -14.34 -49.36
CA LEU A 12 23.57 -13.95 -49.77
C LEU A 12 23.66 -13.47 -51.23
N ALA A 13 22.76 -13.93 -52.11
CA ALA A 13 22.74 -13.52 -53.52
C ALA A 13 22.10 -12.14 -53.77
N ILE A 14 21.33 -11.61 -52.82
CA ILE A 14 20.74 -10.26 -52.89
C ILE A 14 21.71 -9.18 -52.37
N VAL A 15 22.76 -9.57 -51.65
CA VAL A 15 23.76 -8.65 -51.07
C VAL A 15 24.96 -8.40 -52.01
N ALA A 16 25.09 -9.14 -53.12
CA ALA A 16 26.29 -9.09 -53.98
C ALA A 16 26.09 -8.49 -55.39
N SER A 17 24.93 -7.88 -55.69
CA SER A 17 24.64 -7.35 -57.04
C SER A 17 23.87 -6.03 -57.05
N ALA A 18 24.39 -5.03 -56.34
CA ALA A 18 24.02 -3.63 -56.56
C ALA A 18 25.26 -2.80 -56.90
N PRO A 19 25.38 -2.26 -58.12
CA PRO A 19 26.41 -1.28 -58.43
C PRO A 19 26.09 0.05 -57.73
N LEU A 20 27.16 0.77 -57.39
CA LEU A 20 27.21 2.12 -56.84
C LEU A 20 26.18 3.08 -57.43
N SER A 21 25.32 3.62 -56.57
CA SER A 21 24.73 4.96 -56.74
C SER A 21 24.54 5.57 -55.35
N LEU A 22 25.57 6.29 -54.89
CA LEU A 22 25.70 6.83 -53.53
C LEU A 22 25.07 8.23 -53.33
N ASP A 23 24.27 8.74 -54.28
CA ASP A 23 23.71 10.11 -54.18
C ASP A 23 22.18 10.22 -54.12
N ALA A 24 21.44 9.11 -54.23
CA ALA A 24 19.96 9.17 -54.30
C ALA A 24 19.22 8.79 -52.99
N ALA A 25 19.91 8.18 -52.02
CA ALA A 25 19.28 7.70 -50.78
C ALA A 25 19.20 8.76 -49.66
N ALA A 26 19.97 9.86 -49.76
CA ALA A 26 19.91 10.95 -48.79
C ALA A 26 18.65 11.82 -48.97
N GLN A 27 18.23 12.06 -50.21
CA GLN A 27 17.07 12.91 -50.53
C GLN A 27 15.71 12.22 -50.30
N GLY A 28 15.65 10.89 -50.36
CA GLY A 28 14.41 10.13 -50.19
C GLY A 28 13.93 9.97 -48.74
N LEU A 29 14.82 10.16 -47.75
CA LEU A 29 14.49 10.05 -46.31
C LEU A 29 14.15 11.42 -45.68
N GLU A 30 14.72 12.52 -46.18
CA GLU A 30 14.30 13.89 -45.81
C GLU A 30 12.87 14.20 -46.27
N GLN A 31 12.44 13.68 -47.43
CA GLN A 31 11.09 13.91 -47.96
C GLN A 31 9.97 13.18 -47.19
N ALA A 32 10.26 12.06 -46.53
CA ALA A 32 9.25 11.31 -45.77
C ALA A 32 8.93 11.93 -44.39
N ALA A 33 9.94 12.47 -43.70
CA ALA A 33 9.76 13.11 -42.39
C ALA A 33 9.20 14.54 -42.51
N SER A 34 9.66 15.32 -43.50
CA SER A 34 9.12 16.66 -43.79
C SER A 34 7.65 16.63 -44.20
N GLY A 35 7.21 15.58 -44.92
CA GLY A 35 5.80 15.36 -45.24
C GLY A 35 4.91 15.18 -44.01
N VAL A 36 5.36 14.39 -43.02
CA VAL A 36 4.60 14.17 -41.77
C VAL A 36 4.51 15.45 -40.94
N VAL A 37 5.59 16.24 -40.86
CA VAL A 37 5.59 17.55 -40.17
C VAL A 37 4.58 18.50 -40.83
N ALA A 38 4.58 18.60 -42.15
CA ALA A 38 3.65 19.46 -42.90
C ALA A 38 2.19 18.99 -42.76
N ASP A 39 1.95 17.67 -42.80
CA ASP A 39 0.62 17.09 -42.61
C ASP A 39 0.07 17.37 -41.21
N GLN A 40 0.89 17.17 -40.16
CA GLN A 40 0.47 17.46 -38.78
C GLN A 40 0.29 18.96 -38.53
N GLN A 41 1.11 19.84 -39.13
CA GLN A 41 0.89 21.29 -39.08
C GLN A 41 -0.46 21.68 -39.69
N LYS A 42 -0.83 21.08 -40.83
CA LYS A 42 -2.12 21.31 -41.48
C LYS A 42 -3.30 20.84 -40.62
N ILE A 43 -3.17 19.67 -39.98
CA ILE A 43 -4.18 19.16 -39.03
C ILE A 43 -4.34 20.14 -37.86
N LEU A 44 -3.24 20.60 -37.25
CA LEU A 44 -3.29 21.56 -36.15
C LEU A 44 -3.88 22.91 -36.56
N GLN A 45 -3.64 23.37 -37.79
CA GLN A 45 -4.28 24.58 -38.34
C GLN A 45 -5.80 24.41 -38.50
N ASP A 46 -6.26 23.26 -39.02
CA ASP A 46 -7.69 22.95 -39.11
C ASP A 46 -8.34 22.90 -37.73
N LEU A 47 -7.72 22.20 -36.77
CA LEU A 47 -8.19 22.14 -35.38
C LEU A 47 -8.23 23.53 -34.73
N THR A 48 -7.25 24.39 -34.99
CA THR A 48 -7.24 25.78 -34.49
C THR A 48 -8.42 26.56 -35.06
N THR A 49 -8.66 26.47 -36.37
CA THR A 49 -9.75 27.18 -37.05
C THR A 49 -11.12 26.73 -36.54
N ARG A 50 -11.30 25.42 -36.32
CA ARG A 50 -12.52 24.89 -35.71
C ARG A 50 -12.69 25.34 -34.26
N THR A 51 -11.61 25.38 -33.49
CA THR A 51 -11.62 25.90 -32.11
C THR A 51 -12.03 27.37 -32.08
N ASP A 52 -11.55 28.20 -33.01
CA ASP A 52 -11.94 29.62 -33.12
C ASP A 52 -13.43 29.79 -33.44
N ASN A 53 -13.97 28.95 -34.33
CA ASN A 53 -15.39 28.96 -34.67
C ASN A 53 -16.26 28.54 -33.47
N LEU A 54 -15.83 27.54 -32.70
CA LEU A 54 -16.52 27.15 -31.48
C LEU A 54 -16.43 28.22 -30.39
N GLU A 55 -15.29 28.90 -30.25
CA GLU A 55 -15.17 30.01 -29.31
C GLU A 55 -16.15 31.15 -29.61
N LYS A 56 -16.37 31.47 -30.90
CA LYS A 56 -17.39 32.44 -31.31
C LYS A 56 -18.81 31.97 -30.95
N LYS A 57 -19.13 30.70 -31.22
CA LYS A 57 -20.43 30.12 -30.83
C LYS A 57 -20.68 30.16 -29.32
N ILE A 58 -19.65 29.95 -28.49
CA ILE A 58 -19.78 30.10 -27.02
C ILE A 58 -20.23 31.51 -26.63
N GLN A 59 -19.83 32.54 -27.40
CA GLN A 59 -20.25 33.93 -27.14
C GLN A 59 -21.66 34.22 -27.64
N GLU A 60 -22.10 33.56 -28.72
CA GLU A 60 -23.44 33.73 -29.31
C GLU A 60 -24.52 32.96 -28.55
N ASP A 61 -24.26 31.71 -28.17
CA ASP A 61 -25.21 30.78 -27.52
C ASP A 61 -24.99 30.67 -26.00
N GLY A 62 -24.43 31.71 -25.37
CA GLY A 62 -24.01 31.68 -23.96
C GLY A 62 -25.12 31.37 -22.94
N ASP A 63 -26.39 31.50 -23.35
CA ASP A 63 -27.57 31.25 -22.52
C ASP A 63 -28.22 29.87 -22.73
N ASP A 64 -27.78 29.09 -23.75
CA ASP A 64 -28.31 27.75 -24.03
C ASP A 64 -27.38 26.64 -23.49
N ASP A 65 -27.80 26.01 -22.38
CA ASP A 65 -27.06 24.92 -21.75
C ASP A 65 -26.82 23.73 -22.70
N ALA A 66 -27.77 23.43 -23.60
CA ALA A 66 -27.67 22.29 -24.52
C ALA A 66 -26.63 22.55 -25.61
N SER A 67 -26.62 23.75 -26.21
CA SER A 67 -25.57 24.18 -27.16
C SER A 67 -24.18 24.15 -26.51
N LEU A 68 -24.06 24.65 -25.26
CA LEU A 68 -22.81 24.62 -24.51
C LEU A 68 -22.28 23.19 -24.25
N VAL A 69 -23.17 22.21 -24.03
CA VAL A 69 -22.79 20.79 -23.90
C VAL A 69 -22.21 20.24 -25.21
N ASP A 70 -22.87 20.51 -26.34
CA ASP A 70 -22.42 20.03 -27.65
C ASP A 70 -21.07 20.63 -28.03
N ILE A 71 -20.89 21.94 -27.81
CA ILE A 71 -19.62 22.62 -28.05
C ILE A 71 -18.51 22.02 -27.18
N ARG A 72 -18.78 21.72 -25.90
CA ARG A 72 -17.82 21.07 -25.02
C ARG A 72 -17.38 19.71 -25.56
N LEU A 73 -18.30 18.88 -26.03
CA LEU A 73 -17.98 17.55 -26.58
C LEU A 73 -17.07 17.66 -27.81
N GLN A 74 -17.36 18.62 -28.70
CA GLN A 74 -16.52 18.88 -29.87
C GLN A 74 -15.12 19.38 -29.47
N LEU A 75 -15.02 20.25 -28.46
CA LEU A 75 -13.74 20.71 -27.92
C LEU A 75 -12.93 19.56 -27.29
N GLU A 76 -13.57 18.65 -26.55
CA GLU A 76 -12.90 17.48 -25.97
C GLU A 76 -12.33 16.55 -27.06
N GLU A 77 -13.05 16.35 -28.16
CA GLU A 77 -12.56 15.60 -29.33
C GLU A 77 -11.35 16.29 -29.97
N MET A 78 -11.41 17.61 -30.15
CA MET A 78 -10.30 18.40 -30.72
C MET A 78 -9.06 18.39 -29.81
N SER A 79 -9.23 18.40 -28.48
CA SER A 79 -8.12 18.30 -27.52
C SER A 79 -7.37 16.97 -27.68
N ARG A 80 -8.10 15.86 -27.86
CA ARG A 80 -7.50 14.55 -28.13
C ARG A 80 -6.76 14.55 -29.46
N GLY A 81 -7.38 15.08 -30.52
CA GLY A 81 -6.74 15.19 -31.84
C GLY A 81 -5.44 16.02 -31.83
N ALA A 82 -5.39 17.09 -31.04
CA ALA A 82 -4.17 17.88 -30.85
C ALA A 82 -3.07 17.06 -30.15
N LEU A 83 -3.41 16.32 -29.09
CA LEU A 83 -2.44 15.47 -28.38
C LEU A 83 -1.95 14.30 -29.24
N ASP A 84 -2.83 13.67 -30.03
CA ASP A 84 -2.47 12.60 -30.96
C ASP A 84 -1.45 13.10 -31.98
N SER A 85 -1.61 14.33 -32.48
CA SER A 85 -0.65 14.97 -33.40
C SER A 85 0.76 15.07 -32.77
N ALA A 86 0.86 15.30 -31.46
CA ALA A 86 2.15 15.30 -30.75
C ALA A 86 2.69 13.89 -30.52
N LEU A 87 1.83 12.89 -30.30
CA LEU A 87 2.23 11.51 -30.02
C LEU A 87 2.83 10.81 -31.24
N VAL A 88 2.41 11.16 -32.47
CA VAL A 88 2.95 10.59 -33.72
C VAL A 88 4.48 10.77 -33.82
N PHE A 89 5.03 11.84 -33.26
CA PHE A 89 6.46 12.14 -33.36
C PHE A 89 7.35 11.41 -32.33
N ARG A 90 6.77 10.73 -31.32
CA ARG A 90 7.55 10.05 -30.27
C ARG A 90 8.60 9.06 -30.80
N PRO A 91 8.26 8.13 -31.72
CA PRO A 91 9.24 7.18 -32.26
C PRO A 91 10.39 7.88 -32.98
N ARG A 92 10.08 8.89 -33.79
CA ARG A 92 11.07 9.65 -34.57
C ARG A 92 11.99 10.49 -33.68
N LEU A 93 11.45 11.14 -32.65
CA LEU A 93 12.26 11.85 -31.65
C LEU A 93 13.21 10.92 -30.89
N SER A 94 12.77 9.70 -30.57
CA SER A 94 13.64 8.71 -29.93
C SER A 94 14.78 8.29 -30.84
N GLU A 95 14.51 8.11 -32.14
CA GLU A 95 15.53 7.79 -33.14
C GLU A 95 16.53 8.93 -33.31
N ILE A 96 16.04 10.17 -33.47
CA ILE A 96 16.89 11.38 -33.61
C ILE A 96 17.78 11.55 -32.37
N ASN A 97 17.22 11.41 -31.16
CA ASN A 97 18.01 11.51 -29.93
C ASN A 97 19.07 10.42 -29.83
N ALA A 98 18.72 9.16 -30.11
CA ALA A 98 19.69 8.06 -30.10
C ALA A 98 20.84 8.27 -31.11
N ARG A 99 20.53 8.86 -32.28
CA ARG A 99 21.51 9.15 -33.33
C ARG A 99 22.37 10.36 -33.01
N LEU A 100 21.80 11.41 -32.39
CA LEU A 100 22.55 12.55 -31.86
C LEU A 100 23.49 12.14 -30.73
N ASP A 101 23.08 11.21 -29.85
CA ASP A 101 23.94 10.68 -28.77
C ASP A 101 25.13 9.89 -29.33
N GLN A 102 24.94 9.15 -30.43
CA GLN A 102 26.03 8.45 -31.13
C GLN A 102 27.02 9.39 -31.81
N LEU A 103 26.55 10.54 -32.32
CA LEU A 103 27.38 11.54 -33.01
C LEU A 103 28.25 12.40 -32.06
N ALA A 104 28.08 12.23 -30.74
CA ALA A 104 28.79 12.96 -29.67
C ALA A 104 28.68 14.50 -29.75
N ALA A 105 29.09 15.17 -28.66
CA ALA A 105 29.11 16.63 -28.60
C ALA A 105 30.18 17.21 -29.55
N PRO A 106 29.96 18.41 -30.13
CA PRO A 106 30.94 19.05 -31.00
C PRO A 106 32.31 19.19 -30.30
N PRO A 107 33.43 19.08 -31.03
CA PRO A 107 34.77 19.15 -30.46
C PRO A 107 34.98 20.46 -29.69
N ALA A 108 35.61 20.38 -28.52
CA ALA A 108 35.99 21.57 -27.76
C ALA A 108 37.03 22.40 -28.54
N ALA A 109 37.02 23.72 -28.33
CA ALA A 109 37.91 24.65 -29.02
C ALA A 109 39.39 24.21 -28.92
N GLY A 110 40.01 23.86 -30.05
CA GLY A 110 41.41 23.42 -30.15
C GLY A 110 41.64 21.97 -30.58
N GLN A 111 40.60 21.16 -30.78
CA GLN A 111 40.71 19.81 -31.36
C GLN A 111 40.64 19.83 -32.90
N PRO A 112 41.15 18.79 -33.61
CA PRO A 112 41.09 18.72 -35.07
C PRO A 112 39.64 18.84 -35.57
N PRO A 113 39.39 19.55 -36.68
CA PRO A 113 38.05 19.72 -37.22
C PRO A 113 37.44 18.35 -37.55
N GLU A 114 36.22 18.13 -37.08
CA GLU A 114 35.42 16.95 -37.43
C GLU A 114 35.18 16.91 -38.94
N PRO A 115 35.00 15.72 -39.53
CA PRO A 115 34.61 15.60 -40.94
C PRO A 115 33.32 16.39 -41.21
N ASP A 116 33.28 17.18 -42.29
CA ASP A 116 32.14 18.03 -42.66
C ASP A 116 30.81 17.28 -42.72
N ILE A 117 30.85 16.00 -43.10
CA ILE A 117 29.70 15.10 -43.18
C ILE A 117 29.03 14.95 -41.80
N VAL A 118 29.81 14.75 -40.74
CA VAL A 118 29.30 14.57 -39.37
C VAL A 118 28.68 15.86 -38.84
N THR A 119 29.31 16.99 -39.14
CA THR A 119 28.81 18.32 -38.78
C THR A 119 27.49 18.62 -39.49
N SER A 120 27.38 18.29 -40.79
CA SER A 120 26.15 18.47 -41.57
C SER A 120 25.01 17.55 -41.12
N GLU A 121 25.29 16.28 -40.80
CA GLU A 121 24.26 15.34 -40.31
C GLU A 121 23.75 15.76 -38.93
N ARG A 122 24.63 16.22 -38.04
CA ARG A 122 24.26 16.76 -36.72
C ARG A 122 23.37 18.00 -36.86
N GLN A 123 23.70 18.92 -37.77
CA GLN A 123 22.87 20.11 -38.03
C GLN A 123 21.51 19.76 -38.63
N ALA A 124 21.44 18.82 -39.58
CA ALA A 124 20.18 18.38 -40.17
C ALA A 124 19.25 17.74 -39.13
N LEU A 125 19.77 16.82 -38.31
CA LEU A 125 19.01 16.18 -37.22
C LEU A 125 18.58 17.18 -36.14
N ALA A 126 19.41 18.17 -35.83
CA ALA A 126 19.06 19.24 -34.90
C ALA A 126 17.93 20.15 -35.46
N SER A 127 17.95 20.43 -36.76
CA SER A 127 16.90 21.19 -37.45
C SER A 127 15.57 20.42 -37.46
N GLU A 128 15.59 19.13 -37.84
CA GLU A 128 14.39 18.26 -37.84
C GLU A 128 13.79 18.17 -36.42
N LYS A 129 14.64 18.01 -35.40
CA LYS A 129 14.22 18.01 -33.99
C LYS A 129 13.55 19.33 -33.59
N ALA A 130 14.08 20.47 -34.05
CA ALA A 130 13.50 21.78 -33.77
C ALA A 130 12.12 21.95 -34.41
N GLU A 131 11.93 21.51 -35.66
CA GLU A 131 10.63 21.53 -36.35
C GLU A 131 9.59 20.64 -35.64
N ILE A 132 9.96 19.41 -35.31
CA ILE A 132 9.09 18.49 -34.56
C ILE A 132 8.70 19.09 -33.21
N ASN A 133 9.66 19.67 -32.47
CA ASN A 133 9.39 20.32 -31.19
C ASN A 133 8.45 21.52 -31.33
N ALA A 134 8.54 22.28 -32.44
CA ALA A 134 7.62 23.38 -32.71
C ALA A 134 6.18 22.88 -32.93
N VAL A 135 5.99 21.76 -33.64
CA VAL A 135 4.67 21.13 -33.82
C VAL A 135 4.12 20.60 -32.50
N ILE A 136 4.94 19.93 -31.68
CA ILE A 136 4.55 19.47 -30.35
C ILE A 136 4.14 20.65 -29.46
N ALA A 137 4.91 21.74 -29.46
CA ALA A 137 4.56 22.94 -28.71
C ALA A 137 3.25 23.57 -29.19
N ALA A 138 3.00 23.62 -30.50
CA ALA A 138 1.73 24.09 -31.06
C ALA A 138 0.55 23.22 -30.63
N ALA A 139 0.69 21.89 -30.69
CA ALA A 139 -0.29 20.93 -30.21
C ALA A 139 -0.60 21.09 -28.71
N GLN A 140 0.44 21.24 -27.88
CA GLN A 140 0.30 21.46 -26.44
C GLN A 140 -0.40 22.78 -26.13
N ASN A 141 -0.01 23.87 -26.78
CA ASN A 141 -0.64 25.18 -26.62
C ASN A 141 -2.12 25.15 -27.04
N LEU A 142 -2.44 24.48 -28.14
CA LEU A 142 -3.82 24.29 -28.58
C LEU A 142 -4.63 23.49 -27.55
N SER A 143 -4.07 22.39 -27.02
CA SER A 143 -4.72 21.59 -25.98
C SER A 143 -4.96 22.40 -24.69
N ILE A 144 -4.01 23.23 -24.26
CA ILE A 144 -4.17 24.12 -23.10
C ILE A 144 -5.29 25.14 -23.37
N ARG A 145 -5.31 25.76 -24.56
CA ARG A 145 -6.34 26.72 -24.95
C ARG A 145 -7.74 26.08 -24.96
N ILE A 146 -7.87 24.92 -25.59
CA ILE A 146 -9.12 24.14 -25.62
C ILE A 146 -9.57 23.80 -24.20
N SER A 147 -8.64 23.38 -23.34
CA SER A 147 -8.91 23.09 -21.93
C SER A 147 -9.41 24.33 -21.17
N GLY A 148 -8.87 25.51 -21.48
CA GLY A 148 -9.35 26.80 -20.99
C GLY A 148 -10.79 27.11 -21.42
N LEU A 149 -11.15 26.82 -22.67
CA LEU A 149 -12.52 26.98 -23.17
C LEU A 149 -13.50 26.00 -22.52
N ILE A 150 -13.10 24.74 -22.34
CA ILE A 150 -13.91 23.74 -21.60
C ILE A 150 -14.17 24.21 -20.17
N ALA A 151 -13.15 24.74 -19.47
CA ALA A 151 -13.32 25.30 -18.13
C ALA A 151 -14.24 26.53 -18.11
N LYS A 152 -14.16 27.39 -19.14
CA LYS A 152 -15.07 28.53 -19.29
C LYS A 152 -16.53 28.08 -19.47
N ILE A 153 -16.77 27.09 -20.33
CA ILE A 153 -18.10 26.48 -20.51
C ILE A 153 -18.61 25.92 -19.18
N ALA A 154 -17.79 25.18 -18.43
CA ALA A 154 -18.19 24.62 -17.15
C ALA A 154 -18.62 25.71 -16.15
N ASN A 155 -17.90 26.84 -16.10
CA ASN A 155 -18.27 27.99 -15.27
C ASN A 155 -19.58 28.64 -15.71
N MET A 156 -19.75 28.90 -17.02
CA MET A 156 -20.97 29.48 -17.58
C MET A 156 -22.18 28.60 -17.27
N ARG A 157 -22.08 27.27 -17.48
CA ARG A 157 -23.15 26.33 -17.16
C ARG A 157 -23.47 26.28 -15.67
N SER A 158 -22.45 26.33 -14.81
CA SER A 158 -22.66 26.41 -13.36
C SER A 158 -23.42 27.68 -12.96
N GLU A 159 -23.12 28.80 -13.62
CA GLU A 159 -23.80 30.07 -13.43
C GLU A 159 -25.25 30.02 -13.95
N LEU A 160 -25.49 29.48 -15.15
CA LEU A 160 -26.83 29.23 -15.68
C LEU A 160 -27.66 28.36 -14.72
N PHE A 161 -27.08 27.27 -14.22
CA PHE A 161 -27.74 26.39 -13.25
C PHE A 161 -28.07 27.11 -11.93
N ARG A 162 -27.13 27.91 -11.40
CA ARG A 162 -27.39 28.73 -10.20
C ARG A 162 -28.52 29.73 -10.45
N ASN A 163 -28.48 30.42 -11.59
CA ASN A 163 -29.51 31.37 -11.99
C ASN A 163 -30.89 30.71 -12.13
N LEU A 164 -30.97 29.49 -12.69
CA LEU A 164 -32.22 28.73 -12.76
C LEU A 164 -32.80 28.42 -11.37
N LEU A 165 -31.95 28.11 -10.39
CA LEU A 165 -32.39 27.80 -9.02
C LEU A 165 -32.76 29.05 -8.22
N THR A 166 -31.99 30.14 -8.34
CA THR A 166 -32.16 31.34 -7.51
C THR A 166 -33.03 32.42 -8.14
N LYS A 167 -33.49 32.25 -9.39
CA LYS A 167 -34.39 33.21 -10.02
C LYS A 167 -35.74 33.23 -9.29
N ARG A 168 -36.09 34.40 -8.78
CA ARG A 168 -37.35 34.65 -8.09
C ARG A 168 -38.39 35.18 -9.05
N TYR A 169 -39.54 34.51 -9.10
CA TYR A 169 -40.71 34.91 -9.88
C TYR A 169 -41.76 35.55 -8.98
N VAL A 170 -42.48 36.53 -9.52
CA VAL A 170 -43.59 37.20 -8.80
C VAL A 170 -44.84 36.33 -8.93
N LEU A 171 -45.36 35.81 -7.82
CA LEU A 171 -46.52 34.89 -7.85
C LEU A 171 -47.83 35.55 -8.29
N SER A 172 -47.98 36.87 -8.17
CA SER A 172 -49.18 37.58 -8.65
C SER A 172 -49.41 37.35 -10.14
N ASP A 173 -48.33 37.30 -10.91
CA ASP A 173 -48.37 37.18 -12.37
C ASP A 173 -48.66 35.74 -12.80
N ALA A 174 -48.30 34.77 -11.95
CA ALA A 174 -48.58 33.35 -12.16
C ALA A 174 -49.99 32.94 -11.70
N LEU A 175 -50.66 33.75 -10.87
CA LEU A 175 -52.02 33.51 -10.37
C LEU A 175 -53.04 34.48 -11.00
N SER A 176 -52.67 35.21 -12.04
CA SER A 176 -53.57 36.15 -12.70
C SER A 176 -54.67 35.40 -13.47
N PRO A 177 -55.87 35.99 -13.65
CA PRO A 177 -56.92 35.42 -14.49
C PRO A 177 -56.49 35.18 -15.95
N GLU A 178 -55.47 35.91 -16.42
CA GLU A 178 -54.90 35.78 -17.77
C GLU A 178 -54.25 34.41 -17.98
N VAL A 179 -53.63 33.83 -16.94
CA VAL A 179 -53.03 32.48 -17.01
C VAL A 179 -54.06 31.41 -17.36
N ILE A 180 -55.31 31.56 -16.92
CA ILE A 180 -56.40 30.63 -17.27
C ILE A 180 -56.76 30.76 -18.76
N SER A 181 -56.76 31.98 -19.28
CA SER A 181 -56.96 32.24 -20.71
C SER A 181 -55.80 31.66 -21.54
N ASP A 182 -54.56 31.89 -21.11
CA ASP A 182 -53.35 31.36 -21.75
C ASP A 182 -53.34 29.82 -21.74
N ALA A 183 -53.74 29.20 -20.63
CA ALA A 183 -53.87 27.76 -20.51
C ALA A 183 -54.90 27.18 -21.48
N ASN A 184 -56.06 27.85 -21.63
CA ASN A 184 -57.07 27.46 -22.62
C ASN A 184 -56.55 27.63 -24.05
N GLY A 185 -55.86 28.73 -24.33
CA GLY A 185 -55.20 28.98 -25.61
C GLY A 185 -54.22 27.87 -25.97
N GLU A 186 -53.31 27.53 -25.05
CA GLU A 186 -52.35 26.44 -25.22
C GLU A 186 -53.03 25.09 -25.42
N PHE A 187 -54.04 24.77 -24.60
CA PHE A 187 -54.80 23.52 -24.74
C PHE A 187 -55.45 23.41 -26.12
N THR A 188 -56.04 24.50 -26.63
CA THR A 188 -56.62 24.50 -27.98
C THR A 188 -55.56 24.38 -29.07
N GLY A 189 -54.40 25.01 -28.90
CA GLY A 189 -53.25 24.90 -29.80
C GLY A 189 -52.70 23.47 -29.86
N PHE A 190 -52.46 22.85 -28.70
CA PHE A 190 -52.06 21.46 -28.56
C PHE A 190 -53.08 20.51 -29.17
N ASN A 191 -54.37 20.66 -28.83
CA ASN A 191 -55.43 19.84 -29.38
C ASN A 191 -55.51 19.98 -30.92
N LYS A 192 -55.31 21.18 -31.46
CA LYS A 192 -55.26 21.43 -32.91
C LYS A 192 -54.04 20.77 -33.56
N ALA A 193 -52.86 20.87 -32.95
CA ALA A 193 -51.64 20.24 -33.46
C ALA A 193 -51.76 18.70 -33.49
N VAL A 194 -52.26 18.11 -32.41
CA VAL A 194 -52.47 16.66 -32.28
C VAL A 194 -53.59 16.17 -33.19
N SER A 195 -54.74 16.84 -33.24
CA SER A 195 -55.85 16.46 -34.12
C SER A 195 -55.48 16.58 -35.60
N SER A 196 -54.76 17.63 -35.98
CA SER A 196 -54.20 17.79 -37.33
C SER A 196 -53.23 16.65 -37.67
N TRP A 197 -52.39 16.25 -36.72
CA TRP A 197 -51.44 15.17 -36.93
C TRP A 197 -52.15 13.82 -37.04
N LEU A 198 -53.14 13.55 -36.18
CA LEU A 198 -53.97 12.34 -36.26
C LEU A 198 -54.68 12.25 -37.61
N ALA A 199 -55.27 13.36 -38.09
CA ALA A 199 -55.90 13.40 -39.41
C ALA A 199 -54.88 13.10 -40.53
N PHE A 200 -53.66 13.65 -40.45
CA PHE A 200 -52.58 13.33 -41.38
C PHE A 200 -52.18 11.86 -41.34
N VAL A 201 -52.06 11.29 -40.14
CA VAL A 201 -51.71 9.88 -39.93
C VAL A 201 -52.77 8.96 -40.54
N PHE A 202 -54.04 9.14 -40.18
CA PHE A 202 -55.12 8.29 -40.69
C PHE A 202 -55.30 8.42 -42.21
N LYS A 203 -55.10 9.61 -42.77
CA LYS A 203 -55.31 9.85 -44.20
C LYS A 203 -54.13 9.42 -45.07
N PHE A 204 -52.90 9.59 -44.61
CA PHE A 204 -51.70 9.47 -45.46
C PHE A 204 -50.65 8.47 -44.97
N LYS A 205 -50.64 8.11 -43.68
CA LYS A 205 -49.57 7.30 -43.07
C LYS A 205 -50.07 6.10 -42.25
N PHE A 206 -51.34 5.70 -42.42
CA PHE A 206 -51.96 4.65 -41.61
C PHE A 206 -51.20 3.32 -41.68
N GLN A 207 -50.85 2.87 -42.88
CA GLN A 207 -50.06 1.65 -43.07
C GLN A 207 -48.66 1.74 -42.45
N ALA A 208 -48.02 2.91 -42.55
CA ALA A 208 -46.69 3.12 -41.98
C ALA A 208 -46.72 3.10 -40.44
N VAL A 209 -47.74 3.71 -39.82
CA VAL A 209 -47.95 3.66 -38.37
C VAL A 209 -48.23 2.23 -37.91
N LEU A 210 -49.09 1.51 -38.61
CA LEU A 210 -49.41 0.13 -38.27
C LEU A 210 -48.19 -0.79 -38.39
N ALA A 211 -47.39 -0.65 -39.45
CA ALA A 211 -46.14 -1.40 -39.61
C ALA A 211 -45.12 -1.05 -38.51
N ALA A 212 -44.95 0.23 -38.20
CA ALA A 212 -44.05 0.71 -37.16
C ALA A 212 -44.44 0.20 -35.77
N THR A 213 -45.71 0.29 -35.39
CA THR A 213 -46.18 -0.17 -34.07
C THR A 213 -46.14 -1.68 -33.94
N LEU A 214 -46.50 -2.44 -34.99
CA LEU A 214 -46.38 -3.90 -34.98
C LEU A 214 -44.94 -4.36 -34.87
N THR A 215 -44.01 -3.67 -35.54
CA THR A 215 -42.57 -3.98 -35.45
C THR A 215 -42.02 -3.64 -34.07
N ALA A 216 -42.38 -2.49 -33.51
CA ALA A 216 -41.99 -2.14 -32.14
C ALA A 216 -42.57 -3.13 -31.11
N LEU A 217 -43.82 -3.58 -31.32
CA LEU A 217 -44.48 -4.56 -30.45
C LEU A 217 -43.84 -5.94 -30.58
N SER A 218 -43.45 -6.38 -31.79
CA SER A 218 -42.76 -7.66 -31.97
C SER A 218 -41.38 -7.65 -31.31
N LEU A 219 -40.60 -6.57 -31.43
CA LEU A 219 -39.33 -6.38 -30.71
C LEU A 219 -39.51 -6.46 -29.19
N ALA A 220 -40.51 -5.76 -28.65
CA ALA A 220 -40.82 -5.80 -27.23
C ALA A 220 -41.31 -7.18 -26.76
N ALA A 221 -42.11 -7.86 -27.58
CA ALA A 221 -42.60 -9.21 -27.30
C ALA A 221 -41.46 -10.24 -27.30
N VAL A 222 -40.50 -10.14 -28.24
CA VAL A 222 -39.30 -11.01 -28.26
C VAL A 222 -38.50 -10.83 -26.97
N LEU A 223 -38.28 -9.60 -26.53
CA LEU A 223 -37.56 -9.31 -25.30
C LEU A 223 -38.33 -9.82 -24.07
N PHE A 224 -39.64 -9.60 -24.01
CA PHE A 224 -40.47 -10.02 -22.89
C PHE A 224 -40.62 -11.54 -22.81
N VAL A 225 -40.96 -12.21 -23.91
CA VAL A 225 -41.16 -13.67 -23.97
C VAL A 225 -39.83 -14.41 -23.86
N GLY A 226 -38.81 -13.97 -24.59
CA GLY A 226 -37.45 -14.54 -24.51
C GLY A 226 -36.86 -14.36 -23.11
N GLY A 227 -37.03 -13.16 -22.54
CA GLY A 227 -36.69 -12.86 -21.17
C GLY A 227 -37.38 -13.76 -20.15
N ARG A 228 -38.70 -13.93 -20.26
CA ARG A 228 -39.47 -14.82 -19.38
C ARG A 228 -39.07 -16.29 -19.55
N ARG A 229 -38.70 -16.73 -20.75
CA ARG A 229 -38.24 -18.10 -20.98
C ARG A 229 -36.88 -18.38 -20.36
N LEU A 230 -35.97 -17.40 -20.40
CA LEU A 230 -34.62 -17.53 -19.83
C LEU A 230 -34.60 -17.34 -18.31
N PHE A 231 -35.42 -16.44 -17.78
CA PHE A 231 -35.39 -16.03 -16.37
C PHE A 231 -36.66 -16.38 -15.57
N GLY A 232 -37.57 -17.19 -16.12
CA GLY A 232 -38.92 -17.41 -15.59
C GLY A 232 -38.98 -17.87 -14.14
N GLY A 233 -38.07 -18.75 -13.71
CA GLY A 233 -38.00 -19.23 -12.32
C GLY A 233 -37.50 -18.21 -11.30
N ILE A 234 -37.02 -17.05 -11.76
CA ILE A 234 -36.49 -15.96 -10.93
C ILE A 234 -37.32 -14.67 -11.13
N PHE A 235 -38.30 -14.69 -12.03
CA PHE A 235 -39.05 -13.52 -12.47
C PHE A 235 -40.39 -13.34 -11.72
N GLU A 236 -41.07 -14.44 -11.40
CA GLU A 236 -42.37 -14.44 -10.71
C GLU A 236 -42.23 -14.92 -9.27
N ALA A 237 -42.81 -14.16 -8.34
CA ALA A 237 -42.96 -14.58 -6.95
C ALA A 237 -43.91 -15.79 -6.90
N ASP A 238 -43.40 -16.92 -6.43
CA ASP A 238 -44.20 -18.12 -6.24
C ASP A 238 -45.06 -17.98 -4.98
N PRO A 239 -46.40 -17.94 -5.09
CA PRO A 239 -47.28 -17.81 -3.93
C PRO A 239 -47.23 -19.01 -2.98
N SER A 240 -46.72 -20.16 -3.43
CA SER A 240 -46.63 -21.39 -2.64
C SER A 240 -45.47 -21.39 -1.64
N VAL A 241 -44.51 -20.47 -1.77
CA VAL A 241 -43.35 -20.37 -0.88
C VAL A 241 -43.70 -19.46 0.31
N GLU A 242 -43.83 -20.05 1.50
CA GLU A 242 -44.19 -19.33 2.72
C GLU A 242 -43.04 -18.44 3.23
N ASP A 243 -41.79 -18.95 3.24
CA ASP A 243 -40.60 -18.21 3.69
C ASP A 243 -39.51 -18.17 2.59
N PRO A 244 -39.65 -17.31 1.56
CA PRO A 244 -38.62 -17.17 0.54
C PRO A 244 -37.34 -16.61 1.14
N SER A 245 -36.18 -17.12 0.71
CA SER A 245 -34.89 -16.57 1.10
C SER A 245 -34.78 -15.10 0.70
N TYR A 246 -33.96 -14.33 1.40
CA TYR A 246 -33.81 -12.91 1.08
C TYR A 246 -33.31 -12.70 -0.36
N LEU A 247 -32.38 -13.55 -0.82
CA LEU A 247 -31.88 -13.55 -2.20
C LEU A 247 -32.98 -13.82 -3.24
N SER A 248 -33.92 -14.73 -2.97
CA SER A 248 -34.99 -15.02 -3.94
C SER A 248 -35.97 -13.84 -4.04
N ARG A 249 -36.35 -13.23 -2.91
CA ARG A 249 -37.18 -12.00 -2.90
C ARG A 249 -36.55 -10.88 -3.71
N LEU A 250 -35.25 -10.69 -3.52
CA LEU A 250 -34.45 -9.66 -4.17
C LEU A 250 -34.31 -9.90 -5.67
N SER A 251 -34.05 -11.14 -6.06
CA SER A 251 -33.93 -11.51 -7.46
C SER A 251 -35.26 -11.33 -8.19
N VAL A 252 -36.37 -11.76 -7.58
CA VAL A 252 -37.72 -11.54 -8.12
C VAL A 252 -38.02 -10.04 -8.22
N ALA A 253 -37.74 -9.26 -7.18
CA ALA A 253 -37.97 -7.81 -7.22
C ALA A 253 -37.15 -7.11 -8.33
N PHE A 254 -35.90 -7.53 -8.53
CA PHE A 254 -35.04 -7.02 -9.59
C PHE A 254 -35.56 -7.38 -10.99
N TRP A 255 -35.79 -8.66 -11.28
CA TRP A 255 -36.20 -9.11 -12.61
C TRP A 255 -37.63 -8.70 -12.97
N SER A 256 -38.55 -8.68 -12.01
CA SER A 256 -39.93 -8.19 -12.19
C SER A 256 -39.99 -6.68 -12.44
N THR A 257 -38.96 -5.93 -12.05
CA THR A 257 -38.84 -4.49 -12.38
C THR A 257 -38.10 -4.28 -13.70
N LEU A 258 -36.92 -4.88 -13.86
CA LEU A 258 -36.02 -4.62 -14.99
C LEU A 258 -36.63 -5.06 -16.32
N LEU A 259 -37.10 -6.30 -16.41
CA LEU A 259 -37.47 -6.91 -17.69
C LEU A 259 -38.73 -6.26 -18.30
N PRO A 260 -39.81 -6.00 -17.54
CA PRO A 260 -40.96 -5.28 -18.07
C PRO A 260 -40.62 -3.83 -18.39
N THR A 261 -39.78 -3.18 -17.59
CA THR A 261 -39.36 -1.79 -17.85
C THR A 261 -38.54 -1.70 -19.14
N LEU A 262 -37.62 -2.64 -19.38
CA LEU A 262 -36.87 -2.74 -20.63
C LEU A 262 -37.78 -3.06 -21.82
N ALA A 263 -38.74 -3.99 -21.67
CA ALA A 263 -39.67 -4.31 -22.76
C ALA A 263 -40.53 -3.10 -23.16
N VAL A 264 -41.07 -2.36 -22.17
CA VAL A 264 -41.81 -1.12 -22.43
C VAL A 264 -40.89 -0.03 -22.99
N GLY A 265 -39.67 0.11 -22.47
CA GLY A 265 -38.69 1.06 -22.98
C GLY A 265 -38.34 0.80 -24.45
N VAL A 266 -38.03 -0.45 -24.80
CA VAL A 266 -37.76 -0.88 -26.18
C VAL A 266 -38.98 -0.65 -27.07
N PHE A 267 -40.19 -0.98 -26.60
CA PHE A 267 -41.42 -0.68 -27.33
C PHE A 267 -41.54 0.82 -27.65
N LEU A 268 -41.41 1.68 -26.64
CA LEU A 268 -41.62 3.12 -26.79
C LEU A 268 -40.52 3.78 -27.64
N VAL A 269 -39.25 3.45 -27.40
CA VAL A 269 -38.11 3.99 -28.17
C VAL A 269 -38.18 3.52 -29.62
N SER A 270 -38.45 2.24 -29.86
CA SER A 270 -38.60 1.70 -31.22
C SER A 270 -39.79 2.34 -31.93
N THR A 271 -40.90 2.61 -31.23
CA THR A 271 -42.07 3.30 -31.79
C THR A 271 -41.68 4.70 -32.29
N VAL A 272 -40.96 5.49 -31.48
CA VAL A 272 -40.49 6.82 -31.89
C VAL A 272 -39.49 6.73 -33.04
N PHE A 273 -38.56 5.78 -32.99
CA PHE A 273 -37.58 5.54 -34.05
C PHE A 273 -38.27 5.24 -35.39
N PHE A 274 -39.19 4.28 -35.42
CA PHE A 274 -39.89 3.91 -36.65
C PHE A 274 -40.84 5.01 -37.12
N PHE A 275 -41.53 5.72 -36.21
CA PHE A 275 -42.35 6.86 -36.61
C PHE A 275 -41.50 7.98 -37.24
N ASN A 276 -40.28 8.19 -36.75
CA ASN A 276 -39.35 9.12 -37.37
C ASN A 276 -38.87 8.60 -38.75
N TYR A 277 -38.46 7.34 -38.81
CA TYR A 277 -37.99 6.68 -40.04
C TYR A 277 -39.01 6.74 -41.18
N TYR A 278 -40.30 6.48 -40.89
CA TYR A 278 -41.37 6.54 -41.88
C TYR A 278 -41.91 7.96 -42.15
N ASN A 279 -41.29 9.00 -41.57
CA ASN A 279 -41.73 10.38 -41.63
C ASN A 279 -43.20 10.55 -41.21
N VAL A 280 -43.58 9.90 -40.11
CA VAL A 280 -44.90 10.02 -39.46
C VAL A 280 -44.90 11.21 -38.50
N LEU A 281 -43.78 11.47 -37.82
CA LEU A 281 -43.64 12.59 -36.89
C LEU A 281 -43.39 13.88 -37.67
N ARG A 282 -44.16 14.93 -37.35
CA ARG A 282 -43.84 16.32 -37.69
C ARG A 282 -42.95 16.90 -36.58
N GLY A 283 -42.14 17.92 -36.87
CA GLY A 283 -41.17 18.50 -35.92
C GLY A 283 -41.70 18.62 -34.48
N ASP A 284 -42.76 19.39 -34.29
CA ASP A 284 -43.37 19.64 -32.97
C ASP A 284 -43.93 18.37 -32.31
N ILE A 285 -44.62 17.53 -33.10
CA ILE A 285 -45.20 16.27 -32.61
C ILE A 285 -44.10 15.27 -32.22
N GLY A 286 -42.97 15.28 -32.93
CA GLY A 286 -41.82 14.45 -32.59
C GLY A 286 -41.24 14.82 -31.22
N VAL A 287 -41.17 16.12 -30.92
CA VAL A 287 -40.74 16.64 -29.61
C VAL A 287 -41.73 16.23 -28.52
N PHE A 288 -43.04 16.41 -28.73
CA PHE A 288 -44.07 15.98 -27.77
C PHE A 288 -44.06 14.47 -27.53
N MET A 289 -43.92 13.68 -28.59
CA MET A 289 -43.91 12.22 -28.49
C MET A 289 -42.69 11.72 -27.71
N LYS A 290 -41.50 12.28 -27.94
CA LYS A 290 -40.29 11.94 -27.17
C LYS A 290 -40.46 12.26 -25.68
N ALA A 291 -41.01 13.42 -25.35
CA ALA A 291 -41.29 13.80 -23.97
C ALA A 291 -42.31 12.86 -23.31
N LEU A 292 -43.42 12.54 -24.01
CA LEU A 292 -44.44 11.62 -23.52
C LEU A 292 -43.89 10.22 -23.28
N VAL A 293 -43.07 9.71 -24.20
CA VAL A 293 -42.39 8.41 -24.06
C VAL A 293 -41.48 8.39 -22.84
N GLY A 294 -40.67 9.42 -22.63
CA GLY A 294 -39.82 9.54 -21.45
C GLY A 294 -40.63 9.50 -20.15
N VAL A 295 -41.74 10.23 -20.10
CA VAL A 295 -42.64 10.26 -18.93
C VAL A 295 -43.27 8.91 -18.66
N ILE A 296 -43.82 8.24 -19.68
CA ILE A 296 -44.42 6.90 -19.53
C ILE A 296 -43.37 5.91 -19.03
N ALA A 297 -42.17 5.93 -19.60
CA ALA A 297 -41.09 5.02 -19.20
C ALA A 297 -40.67 5.22 -17.74
N VAL A 298 -40.47 6.46 -17.30
CA VAL A 298 -40.08 6.79 -15.92
C VAL A 298 -41.20 6.42 -14.94
N VAL A 299 -42.44 6.83 -15.21
CA VAL A 299 -43.60 6.51 -14.34
C VAL A 299 -43.80 5.00 -14.23
N PHE A 300 -43.69 4.27 -15.34
CA PHE A 300 -43.79 2.82 -15.34
C PHE A 300 -42.68 2.17 -14.53
N CYS A 301 -41.44 2.63 -14.69
CA CYS A 301 -40.29 2.16 -13.93
C CYS A 301 -40.48 2.38 -12.42
N VAL A 302 -40.83 3.61 -12.02
CA VAL A 302 -41.07 3.97 -10.61
C VAL A 302 -42.21 3.14 -10.02
N ASN A 303 -43.31 2.97 -10.77
CA ASN A 303 -44.43 2.13 -10.34
C ASN A 303 -44.01 0.66 -10.14
N ARG A 304 -43.24 0.10 -11.09
CA ARG A 304 -42.77 -1.29 -11.00
C ARG A 304 -41.81 -1.48 -9.84
N LEU A 305 -40.85 -0.59 -9.67
CA LEU A 305 -39.91 -0.63 -8.56
C LEU A 305 -40.62 -0.51 -7.21
N ALA A 306 -41.58 0.41 -7.08
CA ALA A 306 -42.37 0.56 -5.85
C ALA A 306 -43.21 -0.70 -5.53
N ASN A 307 -43.81 -1.33 -6.56
CA ASN A 307 -44.53 -2.59 -6.37
C ASN A 307 -43.59 -3.73 -5.99
N ALA A 308 -42.47 -3.90 -6.68
CA ALA A 308 -41.52 -4.98 -6.43
C ALA A 308 -40.84 -4.89 -5.05
N THR A 309 -40.63 -3.68 -4.54
CA THR A 309 -39.98 -3.46 -3.24
C THR A 309 -40.93 -3.65 -2.05
N LEU A 310 -42.17 -3.14 -2.17
CA LEU A 310 -43.17 -3.16 -1.11
C LEU A 310 -44.13 -4.36 -1.18
N GLU A 311 -44.21 -4.98 -2.36
CA GLU A 311 -45.04 -6.14 -2.74
C GLU A 311 -46.36 -6.23 -1.95
N PRO A 312 -47.33 -5.31 -2.16
CA PRO A 312 -48.51 -5.22 -1.30
C PRO A 312 -49.45 -6.42 -1.39
N ARG A 313 -49.30 -7.24 -2.45
CA ARG A 313 -50.13 -8.43 -2.73
C ARG A 313 -49.59 -9.69 -2.06
N LEU A 314 -48.26 -9.86 -2.05
CA LEU A 314 -47.59 -11.05 -1.51
C LEU A 314 -46.67 -10.64 -0.35
N PRO A 315 -47.20 -10.58 0.90
CA PRO A 315 -46.44 -10.09 2.06
C PRO A 315 -45.18 -10.91 2.38
N ASN A 316 -45.08 -12.16 1.93
CA ASN A 316 -43.89 -12.99 2.16
C ASN A 316 -42.74 -12.61 1.22
N TRP A 317 -43.04 -11.95 0.10
CA TRP A 317 -42.07 -11.61 -0.95
C TRP A 317 -41.55 -10.17 -0.88
N ARG A 318 -42.06 -9.32 0.04
CA ARG A 318 -41.62 -7.93 0.19
C ARG A 318 -40.17 -7.81 0.67
N LEU A 319 -39.46 -6.80 0.16
CA LEU A 319 -38.08 -6.49 0.56
C LEU A 319 -38.01 -5.63 1.81
N ILE A 320 -38.95 -4.68 1.94
CA ILE A 320 -39.07 -3.81 3.10
C ILE A 320 -40.24 -4.32 3.94
N PRO A 321 -40.07 -4.53 5.26
CA PRO A 321 -41.10 -5.11 6.12
C PRO A 321 -42.22 -4.10 6.43
N VAL A 322 -42.93 -3.62 5.40
CA VAL A 322 -44.07 -2.70 5.49
C VAL A 322 -45.36 -3.48 5.38
N GLU A 323 -46.33 -3.20 6.25
CA GLU A 323 -47.66 -3.82 6.21
C GLU A 323 -48.41 -3.57 4.90
N SER A 324 -49.20 -4.54 4.43
CA SER A 324 -49.88 -4.49 3.12
C SER A 324 -50.84 -3.29 2.96
N GLY A 325 -51.37 -2.75 4.07
CA GLY A 325 -52.19 -1.53 4.07
C GLY A 325 -51.37 -0.30 3.69
N PRO A 326 -50.41 0.14 4.55
CA PRO A 326 -49.48 1.21 4.24
C PRO A 326 -48.69 1.01 2.93
N ALA A 327 -48.31 -0.22 2.59
CA ALA A 327 -47.60 -0.54 1.34
C ALA A 327 -48.40 -0.13 0.09
N ARG A 328 -49.71 -0.42 0.04
CA ARG A 328 -50.58 0.02 -1.07
C ARG A 328 -50.62 1.54 -1.22
N TRP A 329 -50.67 2.26 -0.10
CA TRP A 329 -50.65 3.72 -0.10
C TRP A 329 -49.31 4.28 -0.56
N LEU A 330 -48.20 3.72 -0.08
CA LEU A 330 -46.85 4.13 -0.52
C LEU A 330 -46.68 3.93 -2.03
N VAL A 331 -47.06 2.77 -2.59
CA VAL A 331 -47.00 2.55 -4.05
C VAL A 331 -47.80 3.60 -4.81
N ARG A 332 -49.03 3.90 -4.35
CA ARG A 332 -49.90 4.91 -4.99
C ARG A 332 -49.31 6.31 -4.91
N LEU A 333 -48.82 6.72 -3.74
CA LEU A 333 -48.24 8.04 -3.52
C LEU A 333 -46.94 8.23 -4.33
N THR A 334 -46.04 7.24 -4.33
CA THR A 334 -44.81 7.29 -5.14
C THR A 334 -45.13 7.35 -6.64
N THR A 335 -46.11 6.57 -7.10
CA THR A 335 -46.55 6.61 -8.51
C THR A 335 -47.20 7.95 -8.84
N ALA A 336 -48.06 8.48 -7.97
CA ALA A 336 -48.70 9.79 -8.16
C ALA A 336 -47.66 10.91 -8.23
N MET A 337 -46.63 10.86 -7.39
CA MET A 337 -45.53 11.82 -7.42
C MET A 337 -44.77 11.79 -8.75
N ALA A 338 -44.44 10.59 -9.25
CA ALA A 338 -43.80 10.43 -10.55
C ALA A 338 -44.70 10.94 -11.71
N VAL A 339 -46.01 10.70 -11.63
CA VAL A 339 -46.98 11.21 -12.61
C VAL A 339 -47.03 12.73 -12.59
N VAL A 340 -47.10 13.37 -11.42
CA VAL A 340 -47.17 14.84 -11.31
C VAL A 340 -45.92 15.49 -11.89
N ILE A 341 -44.73 14.96 -11.56
CA ILE A 341 -43.46 15.45 -12.12
C ILE A 341 -43.38 15.20 -13.63
N GLY A 342 -43.79 14.02 -14.08
CA GLY A 342 -43.80 13.65 -15.49
C GLY A 342 -44.74 14.52 -16.32
N VAL A 343 -45.96 14.76 -15.84
CA VAL A 343 -46.92 15.66 -16.48
C VAL A 343 -46.38 17.08 -16.52
N ASN A 344 -45.79 17.59 -15.43
CA ASN A 344 -45.16 18.91 -15.42
C ASN A 344 -44.03 19.02 -16.47
N TYR A 345 -43.17 18.00 -16.58
CA TYR A 345 -42.12 17.95 -17.59
C TYR A 345 -42.69 17.90 -19.02
N PHE A 346 -43.68 17.04 -19.28
CA PHE A 346 -44.31 16.94 -20.59
C PHE A 346 -44.94 18.26 -21.01
N LEU A 347 -45.70 18.88 -20.11
CA LEU A 347 -46.27 20.21 -20.37
C LEU A 347 -45.14 21.22 -20.59
N SER A 348 -44.02 21.16 -19.85
CA SER A 348 -42.84 22.03 -20.09
C SER A 348 -42.44 22.05 -21.54
N VAL A 349 -42.23 20.86 -22.09
CA VAL A 349 -41.85 20.68 -23.48
C VAL A 349 -42.93 21.22 -24.44
N VAL A 350 -44.21 21.06 -24.11
CA VAL A 350 -45.30 21.62 -24.93
C VAL A 350 -45.21 23.15 -25.00
N ASN A 351 -45.04 23.81 -23.86
CA ASN A 351 -45.00 25.28 -23.77
C ASN A 351 -43.80 25.86 -24.50
N ASP A 352 -42.63 25.27 -24.28
CA ASP A 352 -41.38 25.73 -24.88
C ASP A 352 -41.46 25.61 -26.42
N THR A 353 -42.13 24.57 -26.93
CA THR A 353 -42.35 24.39 -28.37
C THR A 353 -43.44 25.31 -28.92
N MET A 354 -44.48 25.62 -28.13
CA MET A 354 -45.60 26.48 -28.56
C MET A 354 -45.35 27.98 -28.37
N GLY A 355 -44.24 28.36 -27.74
CA GLY A 355 -43.95 29.76 -27.41
C GLY A 355 -44.90 30.35 -26.38
N SER A 356 -45.41 29.53 -25.45
CA SER A 356 -46.36 29.97 -24.42
C SER A 356 -45.72 31.00 -23.47
N PRO A 357 -46.51 31.92 -22.88
CA PRO A 357 -46.02 32.87 -21.89
C PRO A 357 -45.35 32.18 -20.69
N LEU A 358 -44.27 32.79 -20.19
CA LEU A 358 -43.53 32.31 -19.01
C LEU A 358 -44.42 32.20 -17.76
N SER A 359 -45.43 33.07 -17.61
CA SER A 359 -46.40 33.05 -16.51
C SER A 359 -47.13 31.71 -16.37
N LEU A 360 -47.56 31.14 -17.50
CA LEU A 360 -48.23 29.83 -17.54
C LEU A 360 -47.29 28.68 -17.13
N THR A 361 -46.04 28.74 -17.58
CA THR A 361 -45.01 27.78 -17.18
C THR A 361 -44.76 27.80 -15.68
N ILE A 362 -44.70 29.00 -15.09
CA ILE A 362 -44.49 29.20 -13.65
C ILE A 362 -45.70 28.71 -12.85
N ALA A 363 -46.92 29.05 -13.29
CA ALA A 363 -48.17 28.72 -12.60
C ALA A 363 -48.40 27.22 -12.44
N ARG A 364 -48.26 26.45 -13.52
CA ARG A 364 -48.41 24.99 -13.45
C ARG A 364 -47.32 24.33 -12.61
N SER A 365 -46.08 24.82 -12.68
CA SER A 365 -44.96 24.22 -11.97
C SER A 365 -45.04 24.54 -10.48
N PHE A 366 -45.58 25.71 -10.12
CA PHE A 366 -46.02 25.99 -8.76
C PHE A 366 -47.05 24.95 -8.27
N VAL A 367 -48.11 24.68 -9.03
CA VAL A 367 -49.12 23.68 -8.65
C VAL A 367 -48.50 22.28 -8.51
N ALA A 368 -47.67 21.86 -9.48
CA ALA A 368 -47.01 20.56 -9.45
C ALA A 368 -46.08 20.39 -8.23
N THR A 369 -45.26 21.40 -7.93
CA THR A 369 -44.32 21.35 -6.79
C THR A 369 -45.03 21.35 -5.44
N VAL A 370 -46.14 22.09 -5.30
CA VAL A 370 -46.99 22.05 -4.11
C VAL A 370 -47.61 20.66 -3.92
N ILE A 371 -48.14 20.06 -4.99
CA ILE A 371 -48.69 18.69 -4.94
C ILE A 371 -47.61 17.68 -4.53
N VAL A 372 -46.40 17.78 -5.10
CA VAL A 372 -45.26 16.92 -4.73
C VAL A 372 -44.91 17.09 -3.24
N GLY A 373 -44.82 18.33 -2.75
CA GLY A 373 -44.57 18.60 -1.33
C GLY A 373 -45.63 18.00 -0.40
N ILE A 374 -46.91 18.09 -0.78
CA ILE A 374 -48.02 17.46 -0.04
C ILE A 374 -47.89 15.93 -0.06
N ILE A 375 -47.58 15.33 -1.22
CA ILE A 375 -47.39 13.87 -1.32
C ILE A 375 -46.25 13.40 -0.42
N LEU A 376 -45.13 14.12 -0.37
CA LEU A 376 -44.00 13.80 0.53
C LEU A 376 -44.40 13.82 2.00
N ILE A 377 -45.16 14.84 2.41
CA ILE A 377 -45.68 14.94 3.79
C ILE A 377 -46.64 13.77 4.08
N LEU A 378 -47.55 13.44 3.16
CA LEU A 378 -48.46 12.30 3.31
C LEU A 378 -47.71 10.97 3.44
N MET A 379 -46.66 10.75 2.64
CA MET A 379 -45.81 9.56 2.75
C MET A 379 -45.11 9.45 4.11
N ALA A 380 -44.65 10.57 4.65
CA ALA A 380 -43.96 10.63 5.95
C ALA A 380 -44.89 10.40 7.14
N LEU A 381 -46.18 10.75 7.01
CA LEU A 381 -47.19 10.57 8.06
C LEU A 381 -47.74 9.14 8.14
N LEU A 382 -47.49 8.29 7.14
CA LEU A 382 -47.86 6.89 7.19
C LEU A 382 -47.14 6.16 8.33
N LYS A 383 -47.82 5.16 8.91
CA LYS A 383 -47.25 4.23 9.91
C LYS A 383 -47.04 2.86 9.27
N PRO A 384 -45.87 2.61 8.67
CA PRO A 384 -45.65 1.43 7.84
C PRO A 384 -45.44 0.13 8.62
N PHE A 385 -45.02 0.21 9.88
CA PHE A 385 -44.61 -0.96 10.68
C PHE A 385 -45.69 -1.31 11.71
N LYS A 386 -45.88 -2.60 11.97
CA LYS A 386 -46.70 -3.11 13.06
C LYS A 386 -45.80 -3.84 14.06
N ALA A 387 -45.89 -3.46 15.32
CA ALA A 387 -45.13 -4.09 16.39
C ALA A 387 -45.77 -5.42 16.82
N THR A 388 -45.03 -6.22 17.56
CA THR A 388 -45.48 -7.52 18.10
C THR A 388 -46.69 -7.40 19.03
N ASP A 389 -46.90 -6.23 19.64
CA ASP A 389 -48.07 -5.88 20.45
C ASP A 389 -49.28 -5.40 19.60
N GLY A 390 -49.16 -5.39 18.28
CA GLY A 390 -50.19 -4.93 17.35
C GLY A 390 -50.26 -3.40 17.15
N SER A 391 -49.43 -2.63 17.85
CA SER A 391 -49.38 -1.17 17.71
C SER A 391 -48.70 -0.72 16.41
N TRP A 392 -49.19 0.38 15.84
CA TRP A 392 -48.64 0.96 14.61
C TRP A 392 -47.43 1.84 14.92
N ARG A 393 -46.27 1.51 14.35
CA ARG A 393 -45.03 2.29 14.46
C ARG A 393 -44.81 3.17 13.22
N PRO A 394 -44.46 4.46 13.41
CA PRO A 394 -44.11 5.36 12.32
C PRO A 394 -42.74 4.99 11.73
N TRP A 395 -42.38 5.67 10.63
CA TRP A 395 -41.00 5.67 10.13
C TRP A 395 -39.98 6.06 11.21
N PRO A 396 -38.72 5.62 11.10
CA PRO A 396 -37.64 6.13 11.93
C PRO A 396 -37.65 7.66 11.95
N ALA A 397 -37.42 8.25 13.13
CA ALA A 397 -37.57 9.69 13.35
C ALA A 397 -36.81 10.52 12.30
N TRP A 398 -35.55 10.16 12.01
CA TRP A 398 -34.73 10.84 11.03
C TRP A 398 -35.35 10.84 9.62
N LEU A 399 -35.89 9.70 9.16
CA LEU A 399 -36.50 9.59 7.83
C LEU A 399 -37.83 10.36 7.74
N ARG A 400 -38.63 10.30 8.82
CA ARG A 400 -39.89 11.05 8.90
C ARG A 400 -39.65 12.55 8.85
N TYR A 401 -38.76 13.06 9.71
CA TYR A 401 -38.51 14.50 9.80
C TYR A 401 -37.82 15.04 8.56
N THR A 402 -36.92 14.27 7.93
CA THR A 402 -36.30 14.67 6.66
C THR A 402 -37.33 14.74 5.52
N ALA A 403 -38.21 13.75 5.38
CA ALA A 403 -39.26 13.77 4.36
C ALA A 403 -40.27 14.92 4.56
N VAL A 404 -40.68 15.19 5.81
CA VAL A 404 -41.53 16.35 6.13
C VAL A 404 -40.81 17.67 5.87
N ALA A 405 -39.55 17.80 6.31
CA ALA A 405 -38.75 18.99 6.09
C ALA A 405 -38.54 19.26 4.59
N LEU A 406 -38.26 18.22 3.80
CA LEU A 406 -38.18 18.33 2.34
C LEU A 406 -39.51 18.79 1.76
N GLY A 407 -40.63 18.14 2.09
CA GLY A 407 -41.95 18.54 1.58
C GLY A 407 -42.32 19.98 1.94
N LEU A 408 -42.08 20.41 3.17
CA LEU A 408 -42.29 21.80 3.62
C LEU A 408 -41.34 22.78 2.92
N PHE A 409 -40.08 22.40 2.72
CA PHE A 409 -39.10 23.20 2.00
C PHE A 409 -39.51 23.41 0.54
N THR A 410 -39.97 22.36 -0.14
CA THR A 410 -40.47 22.45 -1.52
C THR A 410 -41.66 23.39 -1.63
N ILE A 411 -42.60 23.33 -0.67
CA ILE A 411 -43.78 24.22 -0.64
C ILE A 411 -43.35 25.67 -0.32
N ALA A 412 -42.49 25.87 0.67
CA ALA A 412 -42.03 27.20 1.08
C ALA A 412 -41.25 27.90 -0.03
N THR A 413 -40.34 27.18 -0.70
CA THR A 413 -39.57 27.73 -1.83
C THR A 413 -40.47 28.08 -3.01
N ALA A 414 -41.48 27.25 -3.31
CA ALA A 414 -42.50 27.56 -4.32
C ALA A 414 -43.30 28.83 -3.97
N LEU A 415 -43.75 28.97 -2.71
CA LEU A 415 -44.49 30.14 -2.22
C LEU A 415 -43.67 31.43 -2.17
N LEU A 416 -42.35 31.33 -2.03
CA LEU A 416 -41.44 32.50 -2.06
C LEU A 416 -41.08 32.95 -3.48
N GLY A 417 -41.46 32.17 -4.50
CA GLY A 417 -41.25 32.46 -5.92
C GLY A 417 -40.02 31.78 -6.52
N TYR A 418 -39.32 30.92 -5.78
CA TYR A 418 -38.17 30.15 -6.26
C TYR A 418 -38.63 28.84 -6.92
N ILE A 419 -39.39 28.97 -8.02
CA ILE A 419 -40.01 27.83 -8.70
C ILE A 419 -38.97 26.84 -9.25
N GLY A 420 -37.85 27.33 -9.80
CA GLY A 420 -36.77 26.48 -10.30
C GLY A 420 -36.18 25.59 -9.20
N LEU A 421 -35.94 26.14 -8.01
CA LEU A 421 -35.48 25.38 -6.85
C LEU A 421 -36.51 24.34 -6.38
N ALA A 422 -37.79 24.71 -6.32
CA ALA A 422 -38.85 23.78 -5.92
C ALA A 422 -39.00 22.60 -6.90
N ILE A 423 -38.91 22.85 -8.21
CA ILE A 423 -38.90 21.80 -9.24
C ILE A 423 -37.66 20.92 -9.07
N PHE A 424 -36.49 21.53 -8.91
CA PHE A 424 -35.24 20.79 -8.74
C PHE A 424 -35.31 19.85 -7.54
N VAL A 425 -35.73 20.33 -6.36
CA VAL A 425 -35.90 19.49 -5.17
C VAL A 425 -36.91 18.37 -5.43
N SER A 426 -38.06 18.69 -6.05
CA SER A 426 -39.09 17.69 -6.39
C SER A 426 -38.52 16.57 -7.27
N LEU A 427 -37.78 16.94 -8.32
CA LEU A 427 -37.15 16.00 -9.24
C LEU A 427 -36.08 15.16 -8.53
N GLN A 428 -35.20 15.79 -7.75
CA GLN A 428 -34.12 15.09 -7.07
C GLN A 428 -34.64 14.09 -6.04
N VAL A 429 -35.71 14.42 -5.30
CA VAL A 429 -36.30 13.50 -4.33
C VAL A 429 -36.78 12.21 -5.01
N VAL A 430 -37.39 12.31 -6.19
CA VAL A 430 -37.86 11.12 -6.92
C VAL A 430 -36.70 10.36 -7.55
N VAL A 431 -35.83 11.04 -8.30
CA VAL A 431 -34.82 10.33 -9.10
C VAL A 431 -33.62 9.90 -8.25
N THR A 432 -33.09 10.77 -7.38
CA THR A 432 -32.05 10.37 -6.42
C THR A 432 -32.61 9.32 -5.45
N GLY A 433 -33.86 9.46 -5.01
CA GLY A 433 -34.52 8.43 -4.18
C GLY A 433 -34.61 7.07 -4.87
N THR A 434 -34.99 7.05 -6.16
CA THR A 434 -35.03 5.83 -6.98
C THR A 434 -33.64 5.20 -7.09
N ILE A 435 -32.62 5.99 -7.44
CA ILE A 435 -31.23 5.56 -7.55
C ILE A 435 -30.73 4.97 -6.23
N LEU A 436 -30.96 5.65 -5.10
CA LEU A 436 -30.53 5.19 -3.78
C LEU A 436 -31.23 3.90 -3.38
N VAL A 437 -32.53 3.75 -3.66
CA VAL A 437 -33.26 2.51 -3.39
C VAL A 437 -32.69 1.36 -4.25
N THR A 438 -32.42 1.59 -5.54
CA THR A 438 -31.82 0.57 -6.42
C THR A 438 -30.40 0.21 -5.96
N ALA A 439 -29.57 1.19 -5.59
CA ALA A 439 -28.23 0.96 -5.05
C ALA A 439 -28.28 0.18 -3.72
N TYR A 440 -29.23 0.51 -2.84
CA TYR A 440 -29.44 -0.18 -1.57
C TYR A 440 -29.88 -1.64 -1.76
N ILE A 441 -30.78 -1.91 -2.72
CA ILE A 441 -31.14 -3.27 -3.15
C ILE A 441 -29.91 -4.03 -3.65
N GLY A 442 -29.06 -3.38 -4.45
CA GLY A 442 -27.78 -3.95 -4.88
C GLY A 442 -26.87 -4.31 -3.70
N PHE A 443 -26.73 -3.41 -2.72
CA PHE A 443 -25.88 -3.63 -1.55
C PHE A 443 -26.38 -4.80 -0.70
N LEU A 444 -27.70 -4.87 -0.50
CA LEU A 444 -28.34 -5.99 0.16
C LEU A 444 -28.15 -7.31 -0.62
N SER A 445 -28.06 -7.25 -1.95
CA SER A 445 -27.74 -8.42 -2.80
C SER A 445 -26.33 -8.91 -2.53
N ALA A 446 -25.36 -8.00 -2.52
CA ALA A 446 -23.98 -8.33 -2.21
C ALA A 446 -23.85 -8.95 -0.82
N ARG A 447 -24.52 -8.36 0.18
CA ARG A 447 -24.52 -8.88 1.55
C ARG A 447 -25.07 -10.29 1.63
N ALA A 448 -26.20 -10.56 0.99
CA ALA A 448 -26.82 -11.88 1.04
C ALA A 448 -26.03 -12.95 0.24
N ILE A 449 -25.24 -12.55 -0.76
CA ILE A 449 -24.27 -13.44 -1.44
C ILE A 449 -23.06 -13.73 -0.54
N SER A 450 -22.68 -12.80 0.33
CA SER A 450 -21.54 -12.93 1.26
C SER A 450 -21.83 -13.77 2.51
N GLU A 451 -23.11 -14.03 2.82
CA GLU A 451 -23.51 -14.91 3.92
C GLU A 451 -23.08 -16.36 3.62
N GLU A 452 -22.79 -17.13 4.68
CA GLU A 452 -22.34 -18.52 4.59
C GLU A 452 -23.37 -19.38 3.82
N GLY A 453 -22.93 -20.06 2.76
CA GLY A 453 -23.82 -20.79 1.84
C GLY A 453 -24.71 -19.92 0.95
N GLY A 454 -24.65 -18.58 1.06
CA GLY A 454 -25.43 -17.63 0.27
C GLY A 454 -25.10 -17.71 -1.22
N PHE A 455 -23.82 -17.78 -1.57
CA PHE A 455 -23.39 -17.95 -2.97
C PHE A 455 -23.78 -19.30 -3.54
N ALA A 456 -23.68 -20.38 -2.76
CA ALA A 456 -24.04 -21.74 -3.18
C ALA A 456 -25.52 -21.86 -3.59
N ASN A 457 -26.40 -21.06 -2.97
CA ASN A 457 -27.83 -21.01 -3.28
C ASN A 457 -28.17 -20.24 -4.56
N THR A 458 -27.23 -19.49 -5.14
CA THR A 458 -27.44 -18.80 -6.41
C THR A 458 -27.49 -19.78 -7.58
N SER A 459 -28.07 -19.38 -8.72
CA SER A 459 -28.10 -20.24 -9.92
C SER A 459 -26.69 -20.61 -10.42
N ILE A 460 -25.74 -19.68 -10.29
CA ILE A 460 -24.34 -19.90 -10.66
C ILE A 460 -23.65 -20.80 -9.62
N GLY A 461 -23.87 -20.56 -8.33
CA GLY A 461 -23.33 -21.41 -7.26
C GLY A 461 -23.81 -22.86 -7.36
N ARG A 462 -25.11 -23.08 -7.64
CA ARG A 462 -25.68 -24.41 -7.88
C ARG A 462 -25.13 -25.09 -9.13
N TRP A 463 -24.86 -24.32 -10.18
CA TRP A 463 -24.21 -24.86 -11.37
C TRP A 463 -22.74 -25.22 -11.09
N LEU A 464 -22.03 -24.39 -10.32
CA LEU A 464 -20.63 -24.61 -9.96
C LEU A 464 -20.47 -25.79 -8.99
N SER A 465 -21.42 -25.99 -8.08
CA SER A 465 -21.43 -27.13 -7.15
C SER A 465 -21.83 -28.44 -7.81
N THR A 466 -22.70 -28.41 -8.84
CA THR A 466 -23.10 -29.62 -9.57
C THR A 466 -22.08 -30.03 -10.64
N ASN A 467 -21.36 -29.08 -11.22
CA ASN A 467 -20.44 -29.32 -12.34
C ASN A 467 -18.96 -29.37 -11.92
N SER A 468 -18.64 -29.10 -10.65
CA SER A 468 -17.27 -29.14 -10.12
C SER A 468 -17.25 -29.60 -8.66
N SER A 469 -16.21 -30.33 -8.26
CA SER A 469 -16.00 -30.81 -6.89
C SER A 469 -15.26 -29.78 -6.01
N TYR A 470 -15.74 -28.53 -5.99
CA TYR A 470 -15.21 -27.51 -5.08
C TYR A 470 -15.68 -27.77 -3.65
N GLU A 471 -14.78 -27.57 -2.67
CA GLU A 471 -15.18 -27.56 -1.26
C GLU A 471 -16.14 -26.40 -0.97
N GLU A 472 -17.05 -26.58 -0.01
CA GLU A 472 -17.99 -25.55 0.45
C GLU A 472 -17.25 -24.26 0.86
N SER A 473 -16.06 -24.40 1.45
CA SER A 473 -15.17 -23.30 1.83
C SER A 473 -14.72 -22.44 0.62
N ALA A 474 -14.51 -23.05 -0.54
CA ALA A 474 -14.11 -22.34 -1.75
C ALA A 474 -15.28 -21.57 -2.37
N LEU A 475 -16.51 -22.12 -2.28
CA LEU A 475 -17.73 -21.44 -2.73
C LEU A 475 -18.03 -20.21 -1.86
N ASP A 476 -17.81 -20.30 -0.55
CA ASP A 476 -17.96 -19.15 0.36
C ASP A 476 -16.91 -18.06 0.10
N GLN A 477 -15.65 -18.44 -0.16
CA GLN A 477 -14.62 -17.49 -0.57
C GLN A 477 -14.96 -16.78 -1.88
N LEU A 478 -15.52 -17.52 -2.86
CA LEU A 478 -16.02 -16.92 -4.10
C LEU A 478 -17.20 -15.98 -3.84
N GLY A 479 -18.12 -16.35 -2.95
CA GLY A 479 -19.22 -15.49 -2.50
C GLY A 479 -18.73 -14.15 -1.96
N LEU A 480 -17.69 -14.16 -1.11
CA LEU A 480 -17.05 -12.94 -0.60
C LEU A 480 -16.49 -12.08 -1.74
N VAL A 481 -15.70 -12.66 -2.66
CA VAL A 481 -15.13 -11.92 -3.79
C VAL A 481 -16.21 -11.32 -4.68
N VAL A 482 -17.26 -12.09 -5.00
CA VAL A 482 -18.40 -11.63 -5.80
C VAL A 482 -19.14 -10.51 -5.10
N SER A 483 -19.35 -10.59 -3.78
CA SER A 483 -20.00 -9.52 -3.01
C SER A 483 -19.20 -8.20 -3.04
N VAL A 484 -17.87 -8.27 -2.91
CA VAL A 484 -16.99 -7.10 -3.00
C VAL A 484 -17.04 -6.52 -4.41
N ALA A 485 -17.02 -7.36 -5.44
CA ALA A 485 -17.15 -6.92 -6.83
C ALA A 485 -18.49 -6.23 -7.11
N ILE A 486 -19.60 -6.78 -6.59
CA ILE A 486 -20.93 -6.15 -6.71
C ILE A 486 -20.96 -4.80 -5.99
N ASN A 487 -20.46 -4.72 -4.76
CA ASN A 487 -20.39 -3.46 -4.01
C ASN A 487 -19.57 -2.40 -4.74
N LEU A 488 -18.43 -2.79 -5.31
CA LEU A 488 -17.59 -1.91 -6.12
C LEU A 488 -18.32 -1.47 -7.40
N MET A 489 -19.02 -2.37 -8.07
CA MET A 489 -19.82 -2.06 -9.26
C MET A 489 -20.96 -1.08 -8.93
N ILE A 490 -21.63 -1.25 -7.78
CA ILE A 490 -22.67 -0.32 -7.31
C ILE A 490 -22.10 1.08 -7.16
N VAL A 491 -20.95 1.23 -6.49
CA VAL A 491 -20.32 2.55 -6.35
C VAL A 491 -19.92 3.10 -7.72
N LEU A 492 -19.30 2.30 -8.58
CA LEU A 492 -18.85 2.74 -9.91
C LEU A 492 -19.99 3.14 -10.85
N VAL A 493 -21.18 2.54 -10.71
CA VAL A 493 -22.34 2.86 -11.57
C VAL A 493 -23.19 3.97 -10.96
N PHE A 494 -23.57 3.85 -9.69
CA PHE A 494 -24.54 4.76 -9.09
C PHE A 494 -23.91 6.09 -8.65
N LEU A 495 -22.62 6.13 -8.27
CA LEU A 495 -21.98 7.41 -7.91
C LEU A 495 -21.90 8.37 -9.11
N PRO A 496 -21.41 7.96 -10.31
CA PRO A 496 -21.47 8.83 -11.48
C PRO A 496 -22.90 9.24 -11.85
N LEU A 497 -23.88 8.32 -11.75
CA LEU A 497 -25.28 8.67 -12.01
C LEU A 497 -25.80 9.77 -11.08
N ILE A 498 -25.50 9.68 -9.77
CA ILE A 498 -25.86 10.72 -8.81
C ILE A 498 -25.16 12.03 -9.15
N LEU A 499 -23.86 12.00 -9.48
CA LEU A 499 -23.14 13.22 -9.86
C LEU A 499 -23.76 13.87 -11.11
N LEU A 500 -24.05 13.08 -12.15
CA LEU A 500 -24.71 13.56 -13.37
C LEU A 500 -26.06 14.22 -13.07
N MET A 501 -26.86 13.60 -12.19
CA MET A 501 -28.14 14.14 -11.76
C MET A 501 -28.03 15.47 -11.02
N TRP A 502 -26.94 15.68 -10.28
CA TRP A 502 -26.68 16.91 -9.54
C TRP A 502 -26.00 18.00 -10.39
N GLY A 503 -25.94 17.79 -11.72
CA GLY A 503 -25.47 18.79 -12.67
C GLY A 503 -23.99 18.66 -13.05
N PHE A 504 -23.27 17.64 -12.56
CA PHE A 504 -21.95 17.33 -13.08
C PHE A 504 -22.06 16.79 -14.51
N GLN A 505 -21.12 17.12 -15.38
CA GLN A 505 -21.09 16.52 -16.72
C GLN A 505 -20.20 15.28 -16.76
N PRO A 506 -20.37 14.40 -17.77
CA PRO A 506 -19.50 13.25 -17.97
C PRO A 506 -18.02 13.63 -17.98
N GLY A 507 -17.64 14.70 -18.67
CA GLY A 507 -16.25 15.15 -18.71
C GLY A 507 -15.71 15.66 -17.36
N ASP A 508 -16.56 16.17 -16.45
CA ASP A 508 -16.13 16.58 -15.10
C ASP A 508 -15.85 15.34 -14.24
N ILE A 509 -16.68 14.31 -14.42
CA ILE A 509 -16.51 13.00 -13.78
C ILE A 509 -15.27 12.31 -14.34
N GLU A 510 -15.04 12.35 -15.66
CA GLU A 510 -13.83 11.85 -16.31
C GLU A 510 -12.58 12.58 -15.83
N ALA A 511 -12.61 13.91 -15.74
CA ALA A 511 -11.48 14.69 -15.23
C ALA A 511 -11.20 14.39 -13.74
N TRP A 512 -12.24 14.19 -12.93
CA TRP A 512 -12.08 13.80 -11.52
C TRP A 512 -11.55 12.36 -11.39
N ALA A 513 -12.06 11.43 -12.20
CA ALA A 513 -11.58 10.06 -12.29
C ALA A 513 -10.13 10.00 -12.77
N TYR A 514 -9.76 10.81 -13.76
CA TYR A 514 -8.39 10.94 -14.25
C TYR A 514 -7.49 11.49 -13.14
N LYS A 515 -7.89 12.55 -12.45
CA LYS A 515 -7.13 13.09 -11.29
C LYS A 515 -6.94 12.05 -10.18
N LEU A 516 -7.95 11.22 -9.88
CA LEU A 516 -7.80 10.10 -8.95
C LEU A 516 -6.85 9.02 -9.46
N ALA A 517 -6.92 8.70 -10.76
CA ALA A 517 -6.10 7.68 -11.39
C ALA A 517 -4.64 8.10 -11.55
N THR A 518 -4.37 9.37 -11.88
CA THR A 518 -3.01 9.91 -12.09
C THR A 518 -2.39 10.50 -10.84
N GLY A 519 -3.18 10.78 -9.81
CA GLY A 519 -2.70 11.12 -8.47
C GLY A 519 -3.21 12.45 -7.92
N LEU A 520 -3.65 12.42 -6.65
CA LEU A 520 -3.89 13.61 -5.85
C LEU A 520 -2.57 14.02 -5.20
N THR A 521 -2.05 15.19 -5.55
CA THR A 521 -0.91 15.82 -4.87
C THR A 521 -1.40 16.41 -3.54
N VAL A 522 -1.12 15.77 -2.42
CA VAL A 522 -1.33 16.34 -1.07
C VAL A 522 0.04 16.68 -0.50
N GLY A 523 0.44 17.96 -0.58
CA GLY A 523 1.79 18.38 -0.24
C GLY A 523 2.83 17.84 -1.25
N SER A 524 3.89 17.19 -0.77
CA SER A 524 4.93 16.55 -1.60
C SER A 524 4.62 15.10 -1.99
N VAL A 525 3.48 14.54 -1.55
CA VAL A 525 3.12 13.14 -1.79
C VAL A 525 2.04 13.07 -2.87
N THR A 526 2.35 12.39 -3.98
CA THR A 526 1.40 12.05 -5.04
C THR A 526 0.79 10.69 -4.75
N ILE A 527 -0.43 10.67 -4.21
CA ILE A 527 -1.15 9.41 -3.98
C ILE A 527 -2.08 9.17 -5.16
N SER A 528 -1.76 8.17 -5.99
CA SER A 528 -2.60 7.76 -7.12
C SER A 528 -3.26 6.42 -6.86
N VAL A 529 -4.50 6.25 -7.33
CA VAL A 529 -5.23 4.96 -7.22
C VAL A 529 -4.46 3.86 -7.96
N THR A 530 -3.88 4.19 -9.11
CA THR A 530 -3.00 3.29 -9.87
C THR A 530 -1.74 2.93 -9.07
N GLY A 531 -1.15 3.89 -8.36
CA GLY A 531 -0.02 3.66 -7.46
C GLY A 531 -0.41 2.70 -6.34
N ILE A 532 -1.51 2.94 -5.64
CA ILE A 532 -2.01 2.07 -4.57
C ILE A 532 -2.25 0.65 -5.08
N LEU A 533 -2.93 0.48 -6.22
CA LEU A 533 -3.15 -0.83 -6.85
C LEU A 533 -1.84 -1.53 -7.19
N THR A 534 -0.89 -0.80 -7.81
CA THR A 534 0.44 -1.33 -8.13
C THR A 534 1.17 -1.75 -6.85
N GLY A 535 1.11 -0.95 -5.79
CA GLY A 535 1.67 -1.25 -4.48
C GLY A 535 1.07 -2.50 -3.84
N ILE A 536 -0.24 -2.68 -3.92
CA ILE A 536 -0.94 -3.90 -3.46
C ILE A 536 -0.48 -5.12 -4.26
N VAL A 537 -0.44 -5.03 -5.59
CA VAL A 537 0.01 -6.13 -6.46
C VAL A 537 1.45 -6.50 -6.14
N VAL A 538 2.34 -5.51 -6.02
CA VAL A 538 3.75 -5.71 -5.65
C VAL A 538 3.89 -6.33 -4.27
N PHE A 539 3.10 -5.89 -3.28
CA PHE A 539 3.06 -6.48 -1.95
C PHE A 539 2.63 -7.95 -2.00
N ILE A 540 1.56 -8.27 -2.73
CA ILE A 540 1.06 -9.65 -2.90
C ILE A 540 2.15 -10.54 -3.53
N ILE A 541 2.79 -10.07 -4.60
CA ILE A 541 3.90 -10.78 -5.25
C ILE A 541 5.04 -11.01 -4.25
N GLY A 542 5.45 -9.97 -3.52
CA GLY A 542 6.50 -10.06 -2.50
C GLY A 542 6.15 -11.02 -1.35
N TYR A 543 4.89 -11.04 -0.92
CA TYR A 543 4.38 -11.96 0.09
C TYR A 543 4.45 -13.41 -0.38
N PHE A 544 4.01 -13.69 -1.62
CA PHE A 544 4.11 -15.03 -2.20
C PHE A 544 5.56 -15.46 -2.41
N LEU A 545 6.44 -14.57 -2.89
CA LEU A 545 7.88 -14.83 -2.99
C LEU A 545 8.49 -15.17 -1.62
N THR A 546 8.09 -14.45 -0.57
CA THR A 546 8.54 -14.72 0.80
C THR A 546 8.09 -16.10 1.27
N ARG A 547 6.80 -16.44 1.08
CA ARG A 547 6.25 -17.76 1.43
C ARG A 547 6.93 -18.89 0.66
N TRP A 548 7.17 -18.69 -0.63
CA TRP A 548 7.88 -19.65 -1.47
C TRP A 548 9.32 -19.84 -1.01
N PHE A 549 10.04 -18.75 -0.73
CA PHE A 549 11.40 -18.81 -0.22
C PHE A 549 11.48 -19.49 1.15
N GLN A 550 10.54 -19.19 2.07
CA GLN A 550 10.44 -19.89 3.35
C GLN A 550 10.25 -21.40 3.17
N GLY A 551 9.34 -21.82 2.28
CA GLY A 551 9.09 -23.23 1.99
C GLY A 551 10.31 -23.92 1.37
N TRP A 552 10.99 -23.25 0.44
CA TRP A 552 12.23 -23.74 -0.16
C TRP A 552 13.36 -23.87 0.87
N LEU A 553 13.57 -22.85 1.70
CA LEU A 553 14.60 -22.84 2.74
C LEU A 553 14.36 -23.96 3.77
N ASP A 554 13.09 -24.12 4.16
CA ASP A 554 12.69 -25.12 5.15
C ASP A 554 12.81 -26.55 4.62
N GLY A 555 12.33 -26.80 3.39
CA GLY A 555 12.30 -28.14 2.78
C GLY A 555 13.60 -28.58 2.11
N SER A 556 14.38 -27.65 1.55
CA SER A 556 15.57 -27.98 0.75
C SER A 556 16.86 -27.82 1.52
N VAL A 557 17.01 -26.75 2.30
CA VAL A 557 18.28 -26.42 2.98
C VAL A 557 18.28 -26.96 4.40
N MET A 558 17.29 -26.58 5.21
CA MET A 558 17.25 -26.92 6.64
C MET A 558 16.96 -28.41 6.89
N ALA A 559 16.08 -29.02 6.08
CA ALA A 559 15.77 -30.45 6.18
C ALA A 559 16.99 -31.35 5.86
N ARG A 560 17.87 -30.92 4.96
CA ARG A 560 19.09 -31.67 4.60
C ARG A 560 20.23 -31.46 5.60
N GLY A 561 20.25 -30.32 6.29
CA GLY A 561 21.31 -29.92 7.22
C GLY A 561 21.22 -30.47 8.65
N LYS A 562 20.21 -31.29 8.99
CA LYS A 562 19.95 -31.79 10.37
C LYS A 562 19.92 -30.66 11.42
N VAL A 563 19.35 -29.50 11.05
CA VAL A 563 19.24 -28.35 11.94
C VAL A 563 18.23 -28.65 13.04
N ASP A 564 18.55 -28.28 14.28
CA ASP A 564 17.65 -28.43 15.43
C ASP A 564 16.30 -27.71 15.20
N THR A 565 15.22 -28.31 15.70
CA THR A 565 13.85 -27.82 15.51
C THR A 565 13.65 -26.40 16.02
N GLY A 566 14.29 -26.02 17.13
CA GLY A 566 14.20 -24.67 17.70
C GLY A 566 14.89 -23.62 16.83
N VAL A 567 16.06 -23.95 16.28
CA VAL A 567 16.81 -23.07 15.35
C VAL A 567 16.06 -22.93 14.03
N ARG A 568 15.54 -24.03 13.49
CA ARG A 568 14.74 -24.06 12.26
C ARG A 568 13.51 -23.16 12.35
N ASN A 569 12.76 -23.25 13.46
CA ASN A 569 11.60 -22.41 13.69
C ASN A 569 11.97 -20.92 13.82
N SER A 570 13.06 -20.61 14.53
CA SER A 570 13.54 -19.24 14.70
C SER A 570 13.95 -18.60 13.37
N ILE A 571 14.67 -19.34 12.51
CA ILE A 571 15.05 -18.88 11.17
C ILE A 571 13.81 -18.64 10.32
N ARG A 572 12.85 -19.59 10.32
CA ARG A 572 11.61 -19.45 9.54
C ARG A 572 10.81 -18.22 9.93
N LEU A 573 10.67 -17.95 11.22
CA LEU A 573 10.00 -16.75 11.74
C LEU A 573 10.74 -15.47 11.38
N ALA A 574 12.07 -15.43 11.59
CA ALA A 574 12.89 -14.26 11.29
C ALA A 574 12.84 -13.89 9.79
N VAL A 575 13.03 -14.88 8.91
CA VAL A 575 12.93 -14.69 7.44
C VAL A 575 11.53 -14.28 7.03
N GLY A 576 10.49 -14.83 7.68
CA GLY A 576 9.11 -14.47 7.42
C GLY A 576 8.80 -13.01 7.73
N TYR A 577 9.10 -12.57 8.94
CA TYR A 577 8.86 -11.19 9.35
C TYR A 577 9.70 -10.20 8.54
N ALA A 578 10.98 -10.51 8.30
CA ALA A 578 11.84 -9.68 7.46
C ALA A 578 11.33 -9.59 6.01
N GLY A 579 10.94 -10.72 5.42
CA GLY A 579 10.42 -10.77 4.05
C GLY A 579 9.09 -10.05 3.88
N VAL A 580 8.16 -10.20 4.83
CA VAL A 580 6.88 -9.46 4.83
C VAL A 580 7.11 -7.96 5.03
N ALA A 581 8.00 -7.57 5.95
CA ALA A 581 8.35 -6.16 6.15
C ALA A 581 8.97 -5.53 4.90
N LEU A 582 9.86 -6.27 4.22
CA LEU A 582 10.45 -5.84 2.96
C LEU A 582 9.40 -5.73 1.85
N ALA A 583 8.53 -6.73 1.70
CA ALA A 583 7.44 -6.70 0.73
C ALA A 583 6.50 -5.51 0.98
N ALA A 584 6.22 -5.18 2.25
CA ALA A 584 5.43 -4.01 2.63
C ALA A 584 6.13 -2.70 2.25
N LEU A 585 7.42 -2.54 2.58
CA LEU A 585 8.20 -1.36 2.21
C LEU A 585 8.25 -1.18 0.69
N VAL A 586 8.53 -2.25 -0.07
CA VAL A 586 8.56 -2.19 -1.54
C VAL A 586 7.17 -1.88 -2.11
N GLY A 587 6.10 -2.45 -1.55
CA GLY A 587 4.73 -2.14 -1.93
C GLY A 587 4.35 -0.68 -1.67
N VAL A 588 4.74 -0.12 -0.52
CA VAL A 588 4.53 1.29 -0.18
C VAL A 588 5.32 2.22 -1.11
N SER A 589 6.57 1.87 -1.44
CA SER A 589 7.38 2.61 -2.42
C SER A 589 6.76 2.56 -3.82
N ALA A 590 6.29 1.39 -4.26
CA ALA A 590 5.61 1.22 -5.54
C ALA A 590 4.26 1.98 -5.59
N ALA A 591 3.66 2.29 -4.43
CA ALA A 591 2.51 3.17 -4.33
C ALA A 591 2.84 4.66 -4.49
N GLY A 592 4.11 5.02 -4.67
CA GLY A 592 4.57 6.40 -4.86
C GLY A 592 4.86 7.16 -3.56
N ILE A 593 4.92 6.47 -2.42
CA ILE A 593 5.23 7.08 -1.13
C ILE A 593 6.75 7.13 -0.94
N ASP A 594 7.28 8.32 -0.65
CA ASP A 594 8.69 8.52 -0.36
C ASP A 594 9.06 7.92 1.02
N LEU A 595 10.00 6.96 1.01
CA LEU A 595 10.49 6.25 2.19
C LEU A 595 11.80 6.84 2.74
N SER A 596 12.28 7.97 2.21
CA SER A 596 13.56 8.59 2.62
C SER A 596 13.65 8.81 4.13
N ASN A 597 12.56 9.22 4.78
CA ASN A 597 12.51 9.41 6.24
C ASN A 597 12.56 8.08 7.03
N LEU A 598 12.01 7.00 6.46
CA LEU A 598 12.08 5.67 7.06
C LEU A 598 13.47 5.06 6.95
N ALA A 599 14.27 5.46 5.95
CA ALA A 599 15.66 5.03 5.82
C ALA A 599 16.52 5.46 7.02
N LEU A 600 16.25 6.65 7.60
CA LEU A 600 16.92 7.12 8.81
C LEU A 600 16.60 6.23 10.03
N VAL A 601 15.32 5.87 10.20
CA VAL A 601 14.86 4.96 11.27
C VAL A 601 15.43 3.56 11.07
N ALA A 602 15.41 3.04 9.85
CA ALA A 602 16.00 1.75 9.52
C ALA A 602 17.52 1.73 9.74
N GLY A 603 18.21 2.85 9.45
CA GLY A 603 19.64 3.02 9.73
C GLY A 603 19.94 2.98 11.22
N ALA A 604 19.20 3.72 12.04
CA ALA A 604 19.34 3.71 13.49
C ALA A 604 19.04 2.34 14.10
N LEU A 605 17.99 1.67 13.62
CA LEU A 605 17.63 0.30 14.04
C LEU A 605 18.74 -0.70 13.67
N SER A 606 19.30 -0.59 12.46
CA SER A 606 20.39 -1.45 12.00
C SER A 606 21.65 -1.27 12.84
N LEU A 607 22.00 -0.03 13.19
CA LEU A 607 23.08 0.26 14.14
C LEU A 607 22.81 -0.37 15.51
N GLY A 608 21.60 -0.19 16.05
CA GLY A 608 21.20 -0.78 17.34
C GLY A 608 21.30 -2.30 17.37
N ILE A 609 20.81 -2.97 16.32
CA ILE A 609 20.93 -4.43 16.17
C ILE A 609 22.41 -4.84 16.03
N GLY A 610 23.21 -4.10 15.26
CA GLY A 610 24.63 -4.35 15.10
C GLY A 610 25.40 -4.30 16.43
N PHE A 611 25.12 -3.28 17.26
CA PHE A 611 25.69 -3.18 18.61
C PHE A 611 25.22 -4.34 19.51
N GLY A 612 23.94 -4.73 19.44
CA GLY A 612 23.42 -5.86 20.21
C GLY A 612 24.04 -7.22 19.82
N LEU A 613 24.38 -7.41 18.53
CA LEU A 613 24.94 -8.65 18.01
C LEU A 613 26.48 -8.69 18.06
N GLN A 614 27.15 -7.60 18.42
CA GLN A 614 28.60 -7.46 18.39
C GLN A 614 29.33 -8.62 19.08
N ASN A 615 28.89 -9.00 20.29
CA ASN A 615 29.50 -10.09 21.06
C ASN A 615 29.32 -11.46 20.41
N VAL A 616 28.19 -11.69 19.73
CA VAL A 616 27.93 -12.96 19.03
C VAL A 616 28.83 -13.07 17.80
N VAL A 617 28.95 -11.99 17.02
CA VAL A 617 29.84 -11.93 15.86
C VAL A 617 31.29 -12.08 16.28
N SER A 618 31.73 -11.39 17.34
CA SER A 618 33.09 -11.49 17.87
C SER A 618 33.46 -12.93 18.25
N ASN A 619 32.57 -13.63 18.96
CA ASN A 619 32.79 -15.04 19.33
C ASN A 619 32.80 -15.98 18.12
N PHE A 620 31.93 -15.74 17.14
CA PHE A 620 31.88 -16.51 15.90
C PHE A 620 33.18 -16.36 15.10
N VAL A 621 33.61 -15.12 14.87
CA VAL A 621 34.87 -14.81 14.16
C VAL A 621 36.06 -15.39 14.91
N SER A 622 36.10 -15.24 16.24
CA SER A 622 37.15 -15.83 17.09
C SER A 622 37.18 -17.35 16.96
N GLY A 623 36.02 -18.01 16.90
CA GLY A 623 35.94 -19.45 16.67
C GLY A 623 36.47 -19.89 15.31
N LEU A 624 36.16 -19.15 14.24
CA LEU A 624 36.72 -19.41 12.91
C LEU A 624 38.24 -19.27 12.91
N ILE A 625 38.78 -18.23 13.56
CA ILE A 625 40.23 -18.01 13.71
C ILE A 625 40.86 -19.19 14.45
N LEU A 626 40.31 -19.62 15.59
CA LEU A 626 40.82 -20.78 16.35
C LEU A 626 40.82 -22.07 15.52
N LEU A 627 39.79 -22.30 14.70
CA LEU A 627 39.70 -23.49 13.83
C LEU A 627 40.67 -23.44 12.64
N ALA A 628 40.92 -22.24 12.11
CA ALA A 628 41.79 -22.01 10.96
C ALA A 628 43.28 -22.01 11.36
N GLU A 629 43.66 -21.21 12.35
CA GLU A 629 45.05 -21.05 12.81
C GLU A 629 45.49 -22.18 13.74
N ARG A 630 44.54 -22.79 14.45
CA ARG A 630 44.77 -23.93 15.37
C ARG A 630 45.92 -23.69 16.37
N PRO A 631 45.88 -22.61 17.18
CA PRO A 631 46.91 -22.35 18.21
C PRO A 631 46.96 -23.46 19.29
N PHE A 632 45.87 -24.22 19.41
CA PHE A 632 45.76 -25.45 20.19
C PHE A 632 44.71 -26.36 19.54
N LYS A 633 44.72 -27.64 19.88
CA LYS A 633 43.81 -28.65 19.32
C LYS A 633 43.02 -29.36 20.40
N VAL A 634 41.95 -30.03 20.00
CA VAL A 634 41.24 -30.96 20.89
C VAL A 634 42.21 -32.02 21.40
N GLY A 635 42.28 -32.19 22.71
CA GLY A 635 43.25 -33.04 23.40
C GLY A 635 44.46 -32.30 23.99
N ASP A 636 44.67 -31.03 23.64
CA ASP A 636 45.77 -30.26 24.23
C ASP A 636 45.47 -29.83 25.67
N TRP A 637 46.51 -29.80 26.50
CA TRP A 637 46.45 -29.21 27.85
C TRP A 637 46.81 -27.72 27.77
N ILE A 638 45.82 -26.87 28.03
CA ILE A 638 45.95 -25.42 27.94
C ILE A 638 45.70 -24.72 29.27
N VAL A 639 46.29 -23.55 29.42
CA VAL A 639 46.09 -22.62 30.54
C VAL A 639 45.62 -21.29 29.96
N ALA A 640 44.37 -20.93 30.26
CA ALA A 640 43.73 -19.70 29.79
C ALA A 640 43.22 -18.91 31.00
N GLY A 641 43.99 -17.91 31.43
CA GLY A 641 43.74 -17.19 32.68
C GLY A 641 43.87 -18.11 33.89
N GLU A 642 42.83 -18.21 34.70
CA GLU A 642 42.77 -19.09 35.88
C GLU A 642 42.34 -20.52 35.56
N ILE A 643 41.87 -20.78 34.33
CA ILE A 643 41.34 -22.09 33.93
C ILE A 643 42.47 -22.89 33.28
N SER A 644 42.75 -24.07 33.82
CA SER A 644 43.67 -25.04 33.22
C SER A 644 42.99 -26.39 33.02
N GLY A 645 43.22 -27.01 31.86
CA GLY A 645 42.54 -28.25 31.53
C GLY A 645 42.77 -28.73 30.10
N THR A 646 42.14 -29.86 29.76
CA THR A 646 42.21 -30.45 28.43
C THR A 646 41.08 -29.96 27.54
N VAL A 647 41.40 -29.52 26.33
CA VAL A 647 40.39 -29.09 25.35
C VAL A 647 39.58 -30.30 24.88
N LYS A 648 38.26 -30.31 25.11
CA LYS A 648 37.34 -31.38 24.69
C LYS A 648 36.71 -31.11 23.33
N LYS A 649 36.28 -29.87 23.10
CA LYS A 649 35.59 -29.50 21.87
C LYS A 649 35.75 -28.02 21.58
N ILE A 650 36.13 -27.69 20.34
CA ILE A 650 36.11 -26.32 19.84
C ILE A 650 34.84 -26.16 19.02
N SER A 651 33.90 -25.34 19.49
CA SER A 651 32.67 -25.00 18.77
C SER A 651 32.78 -23.59 18.19
N VAL A 652 31.83 -23.22 17.34
CA VAL A 652 31.85 -21.93 16.63
C VAL A 652 31.84 -20.71 17.57
N ARG A 653 31.14 -20.79 18.73
CA ARG A 653 31.04 -19.66 19.69
C ARG A 653 31.86 -19.82 20.97
N ALA A 654 32.20 -21.04 21.34
CA ALA A 654 32.84 -21.34 22.60
C ALA A 654 33.65 -22.63 22.50
N THR A 655 34.68 -22.73 23.35
CA THR A 655 35.53 -23.91 23.50
C THR A 655 35.26 -24.54 24.86
N GLU A 656 35.12 -25.85 24.87
CA GLU A 656 34.90 -26.66 26.06
C GLU A 656 36.23 -27.21 26.58
N ILE A 657 36.55 -26.88 27.83
CA ILE A 657 37.77 -27.29 28.53
C ILE A 657 37.37 -28.13 29.74
N GLU A 658 37.94 -29.32 29.89
CA GLU A 658 37.76 -30.15 31.08
C GLU A 658 38.92 -29.94 32.04
N THR A 659 38.64 -29.47 33.26
CA THR A 659 39.66 -29.25 34.29
C THR A 659 40.20 -30.57 34.86
N PHE A 660 41.27 -30.51 35.64
CA PHE A 660 41.79 -31.69 36.36
C PHE A 660 40.72 -32.37 37.24
N GLN A 661 39.79 -31.59 37.80
CA GLN A 661 38.66 -32.09 38.61
C GLN A 661 37.49 -32.64 37.76
N ARG A 662 37.66 -32.78 36.43
CA ARG A 662 36.62 -33.20 35.47
C ARG A 662 35.42 -32.24 35.36
N GLN A 663 35.61 -30.96 35.65
CA GLN A 663 34.60 -29.94 35.41
C GLN A 663 34.65 -29.49 33.94
N SER A 664 33.52 -29.54 33.23
CA SER A 664 33.41 -28.97 31.89
C SER A 664 33.15 -27.47 31.98
N VAL A 665 34.10 -26.68 31.47
CA VAL A 665 34.05 -25.22 31.46
C VAL A 665 33.92 -24.74 30.02
N ILE A 666 32.86 -23.98 29.75
CA ILE A 666 32.56 -23.43 28.42
C ILE A 666 33.10 -21.99 28.36
N LEU A 667 34.20 -21.81 27.64
CA LEU A 667 34.84 -20.50 27.51
C LEU A 667 34.47 -19.84 26.17
N PRO A 668 34.02 -18.57 26.14
CA PRO A 668 33.78 -17.84 24.91
C PRO A 668 35.05 -17.78 24.06
N ASN A 669 34.94 -18.00 22.75
CA ASN A 669 36.10 -18.02 21.86
C ASN A 669 36.82 -16.66 21.83
N SER A 670 36.09 -15.55 21.98
CA SER A 670 36.70 -14.22 22.05
C SER A 670 37.69 -14.10 23.21
N ASN A 671 37.44 -14.78 24.34
CA ASN A 671 38.34 -14.74 25.49
C ASN A 671 39.65 -15.49 25.23
N LEU A 672 39.62 -16.53 24.39
CA LEU A 672 40.80 -17.33 24.03
C LEU A 672 41.67 -16.65 22.96
N ILE A 673 41.07 -15.80 22.14
CA ILE A 673 41.80 -14.99 21.15
C ILE A 673 42.34 -13.69 21.77
N ASN A 674 41.57 -13.04 22.64
CA ASN A 674 41.94 -11.73 23.18
C ASN A 674 42.97 -11.82 24.34
N ASN A 675 43.12 -12.98 24.99
CA ASN A 675 44.02 -13.16 26.12
C ASN A 675 45.14 -14.15 25.80
N ALA A 676 46.25 -14.08 26.54
CA ALA A 676 47.34 -15.04 26.41
C ALA A 676 46.89 -16.44 26.85
N VAL A 677 47.18 -17.46 26.02
CA VAL A 677 46.90 -18.86 26.30
C VAL A 677 48.20 -19.65 26.26
N GLY A 678 48.55 -20.30 27.37
CA GLY A 678 49.67 -21.24 27.42
C GLY A 678 49.22 -22.62 26.95
N ASN A 679 49.95 -23.24 26.03
CA ASN A 679 49.69 -24.62 25.59
C ASN A 679 50.90 -25.50 25.91
N TRP A 680 50.70 -26.45 26.82
CA TRP A 680 51.77 -27.34 27.30
C TRP A 680 52.08 -28.48 26.33
N THR A 681 51.15 -28.82 25.42
CA THR A 681 51.25 -30.03 24.56
C THR A 681 51.23 -29.72 23.06
N HIS A 682 51.30 -28.45 22.66
CA HIS A 682 51.07 -27.97 21.29
C HIS A 682 51.80 -28.74 20.19
N ARG A 683 53.11 -28.95 20.35
CA ARG A 683 53.96 -29.62 19.35
C ARG A 683 54.31 -31.04 19.76
N ASN A 684 54.64 -31.23 21.02
CA ASN A 684 54.92 -32.51 21.64
C ASN A 684 54.63 -32.40 23.14
N LYS A 685 54.69 -33.52 23.85
CA LYS A 685 54.48 -33.55 25.30
C LYS A 685 55.76 -33.32 26.10
N LEU A 686 56.86 -32.96 25.43
CA LEU A 686 58.12 -32.72 26.11
C LEU A 686 57.98 -31.47 26.96
N GLY A 687 58.32 -31.59 28.24
CA GLY A 687 58.27 -30.46 29.16
C GLY A 687 59.37 -30.54 30.18
N ARG A 688 59.70 -29.39 30.75
CA ARG A 688 60.64 -29.27 31.86
C ARG A 688 59.84 -29.08 33.15
N ILE A 689 60.25 -29.79 34.19
CA ILE A 689 59.76 -29.54 35.55
C ILE A 689 60.92 -29.08 36.41
N ASP A 690 60.61 -28.17 37.31
CA ASP A 690 61.58 -27.54 38.21
C ASP A 690 61.25 -27.96 39.64
N ILE A 691 62.20 -28.60 40.32
CA ILE A 691 62.06 -29.14 41.68
C ILE A 691 63.04 -28.41 42.59
N LYS A 692 62.49 -27.66 43.55
CA LYS A 692 63.29 -26.93 44.54
C LYS A 692 63.63 -27.83 45.72
N VAL A 693 64.90 -27.85 46.10
CA VAL A 693 65.43 -28.61 47.24
C VAL A 693 66.34 -27.70 48.07
N GLY A 694 66.17 -27.68 49.39
CA GLY A 694 67.04 -26.96 50.31
C GLY A 694 67.99 -27.89 51.04
N VAL A 695 69.23 -27.45 51.25
CA VAL A 695 70.27 -28.16 52.01
C VAL A 695 70.73 -27.29 53.18
N ALA A 696 71.10 -27.85 54.34
CA ALA A 696 71.55 -27.07 55.48
C ALA A 696 72.86 -26.31 55.22
N TYR A 697 73.06 -25.19 55.91
CA TYR A 697 74.33 -24.47 55.90
C TYR A 697 75.41 -25.31 56.59
N GLY A 698 76.54 -25.51 55.90
CA GLY A 698 77.66 -26.34 56.38
C GLY A 698 77.80 -27.68 55.64
N SER A 699 76.76 -28.12 54.93
CA SER A 699 76.83 -29.29 54.04
C SER A 699 77.74 -29.04 52.83
N ASP A 700 78.38 -30.08 52.32
CA ASP A 700 79.19 -29.98 51.10
C ASP A 700 78.27 -29.76 49.88
N VAL A 701 78.30 -28.54 49.36
CA VAL A 701 77.52 -28.08 48.19
C VAL A 701 77.83 -28.92 46.95
N LYS A 702 79.08 -29.33 46.76
CA LYS A 702 79.49 -30.13 45.60
C LYS A 702 78.98 -31.56 45.71
N GLN A 703 79.02 -32.12 46.93
CA GLN A 703 78.45 -33.43 47.22
C GLN A 703 76.93 -33.43 47.02
N ALA A 704 76.22 -32.44 47.60
CA ALA A 704 74.77 -32.30 47.43
C ALA A 704 74.38 -32.12 45.96
N HIS A 705 75.10 -31.30 45.20
CA HIS A 705 74.89 -31.17 43.76
C HIS A 705 75.06 -32.51 43.01
N ALA A 706 76.12 -33.27 43.32
CA ALA A 706 76.40 -34.55 42.67
C ALA A 706 75.29 -35.58 42.94
N VAL A 707 74.85 -35.69 44.19
CA VAL A 707 73.77 -36.58 44.63
C VAL A 707 72.44 -36.21 43.96
N LEU A 708 72.07 -34.93 43.99
CA LEU A 708 70.84 -34.46 43.34
C LEU A 708 70.83 -34.71 41.83
N LEU A 709 71.99 -34.58 41.19
CA LEU A 709 72.15 -34.86 39.76
C LEU A 709 72.04 -36.36 39.47
N GLU A 710 72.59 -37.22 40.34
CA GLU A 710 72.50 -38.67 40.21
C GLU A 710 71.06 -39.17 40.34
N ILE A 711 70.32 -38.68 41.34
CA ILE A 711 68.90 -38.98 41.53
C ILE A 711 68.09 -38.58 40.29
N ALA A 712 68.33 -37.37 39.77
CA ALA A 712 67.67 -36.88 38.57
C ALA A 712 67.98 -37.73 37.33
N ARG A 713 69.23 -38.19 37.15
CA ARG A 713 69.64 -39.08 36.04
C ARG A 713 69.11 -40.51 36.19
N GLY A 714 68.92 -40.98 37.42
CA GLY A 714 68.46 -42.34 37.72
C GLY A 714 66.95 -42.56 37.52
N HIS A 715 66.16 -41.49 37.52
CA HIS A 715 64.70 -41.60 37.45
C HIS A 715 64.21 -42.09 36.06
N PRO A 716 63.42 -43.18 35.96
CA PRO A 716 63.05 -43.81 34.67
C PRO A 716 62.30 -42.91 33.67
N LEU A 717 61.54 -41.94 34.17
CA LEU A 717 60.75 -41.00 33.34
C LEU A 717 61.50 -39.72 32.95
N VAL A 718 62.71 -39.51 33.45
CA VAL A 718 63.55 -38.35 33.10
C VAL A 718 64.34 -38.64 31.83
N LEU A 719 64.33 -37.69 30.90
CA LEU A 719 65.07 -37.80 29.65
C LEU A 719 66.57 -37.65 29.90
N LYS A 720 67.36 -38.49 29.22
CA LYS A 720 68.83 -38.38 29.20
C LYS A 720 69.32 -37.29 28.23
N ASN A 721 68.50 -36.91 27.26
CA ASN A 721 68.79 -35.85 26.30
C ASN A 721 67.49 -35.07 26.00
N PRO A 722 67.39 -33.78 26.36
CA PRO A 722 68.38 -32.98 27.09
C PRO A 722 68.64 -33.52 28.51
N GLU A 723 69.88 -33.43 28.96
CA GLU A 723 70.32 -33.97 30.24
C GLU A 723 69.71 -33.16 31.42
N PRO A 724 69.27 -33.81 32.52
CA PRO A 724 68.87 -33.08 33.70
C PRO A 724 70.08 -32.33 34.28
N PHE A 725 69.81 -31.18 34.91
CA PHE A 725 70.85 -30.41 35.57
C PHE A 725 70.33 -29.83 36.87
N VAL A 726 71.25 -29.62 37.81
CA VAL A 726 70.97 -29.04 39.11
C VAL A 726 71.65 -27.69 39.17
N LEU A 727 70.91 -26.65 39.56
CA LEU A 727 71.45 -25.33 39.78
C LEU A 727 71.48 -25.04 41.27
N PHE A 728 72.61 -24.52 41.76
CA PHE A 728 72.62 -23.83 43.03
C PHE A 728 72.04 -22.43 42.79
N THR A 729 70.80 -22.21 43.23
CA THR A 729 70.02 -21.03 42.82
C THR A 729 70.26 -19.84 43.73
N ASN A 730 70.35 -20.05 45.04
CA ASN A 730 70.46 -18.97 46.00
C ASN A 730 70.99 -19.43 47.36
N PHE A 731 71.56 -18.49 48.12
CA PHE A 731 71.76 -18.61 49.56
C PHE A 731 70.48 -18.15 50.27
N GLY A 732 69.60 -19.09 50.63
CA GLY A 732 68.32 -18.80 51.28
C GLY A 732 68.47 -18.50 52.77
N ALA A 733 67.43 -17.94 53.40
CA ALA A 733 67.50 -17.52 54.80
C ALA A 733 67.80 -18.65 55.80
N ALA A 734 67.43 -19.89 55.47
CA ALA A 734 67.59 -21.07 56.32
C ALA A 734 68.22 -22.27 55.59
N ALA A 735 68.49 -22.14 54.28
CA ALA A 735 68.91 -23.24 53.42
C ALA A 735 69.79 -22.75 52.27
N LEU A 736 70.73 -23.58 51.85
CA LEU A 736 71.38 -23.55 50.55
C LEU A 736 70.37 -24.09 49.51
N GLU A 737 69.87 -23.24 48.62
CA GLU A 737 68.78 -23.59 47.70
C GLU A 737 69.31 -24.15 46.38
N PHE A 738 68.81 -25.33 46.02
CA PHE A 738 69.05 -26.00 44.76
C PHE A 738 67.76 -26.14 43.96
N GLU A 739 67.88 -26.09 42.63
CA GLU A 739 66.78 -26.34 41.70
C GLU A 739 67.21 -27.45 40.74
N ILE A 740 66.55 -28.60 40.86
CA ILE A 740 66.69 -29.73 39.94
C ILE A 740 65.76 -29.45 38.75
N ARG A 741 66.32 -29.34 37.56
CA ARG A 741 65.57 -29.19 36.32
C ARG A 741 65.64 -30.47 35.53
N VAL A 742 64.51 -31.14 35.38
CA VAL A 742 64.42 -32.40 34.62
C VAL A 742 63.46 -32.25 33.46
N PHE A 743 63.81 -32.88 32.33
CA PHE A 743 62.98 -32.92 31.14
C PHE A 743 62.26 -34.26 31.06
N LEU A 744 60.97 -34.23 30.75
CA LEU A 744 60.12 -35.41 30.68
C LEU A 744 59.67 -35.67 29.24
N ALA A 745 59.51 -36.95 28.90
CA ALA A 745 58.88 -37.37 27.65
C ALA A 745 57.40 -36.93 27.56
N ASP A 746 56.72 -36.92 28.71
CA ASP A 746 55.35 -36.45 28.89
C ASP A 746 55.25 -35.57 30.14
N VAL A 747 55.07 -34.26 29.94
CA VAL A 747 54.96 -33.25 31.01
C VAL A 747 53.78 -33.51 31.94
N MET A 748 52.76 -34.27 31.50
CA MET A 748 51.61 -34.62 32.32
C MET A 748 51.99 -35.54 33.49
N ASN A 749 53.10 -36.28 33.39
CA ASN A 749 53.65 -37.08 34.48
C ASN A 749 54.45 -36.22 35.48
N GLY A 750 54.53 -34.90 35.28
CA GLY A 750 55.32 -33.99 36.07
C GLY A 750 55.12 -34.15 37.58
N ASN A 751 53.87 -34.19 38.03
CA ASN A 751 53.56 -34.32 39.46
C ASN A 751 54.06 -35.65 40.05
N ILE A 752 53.96 -36.74 39.30
CA ILE A 752 54.44 -38.06 39.73
C ILE A 752 55.97 -38.03 39.86
N VAL A 753 56.66 -37.54 38.83
CA VAL A 753 58.13 -37.46 38.85
C VAL A 753 58.65 -36.51 39.93
N GLN A 754 57.99 -35.37 40.15
CA GLN A 754 58.35 -34.47 41.25
C GLN A 754 58.23 -35.15 42.61
N ASN A 755 57.17 -35.94 42.80
CA ASN A 755 56.94 -36.69 44.02
C ASN A 755 58.04 -37.76 44.23
N ASP A 756 58.30 -38.56 43.20
CA ASP A 756 59.26 -39.66 43.25
C ASP A 756 60.70 -39.16 43.46
N ILE A 757 61.10 -38.08 42.77
CA ILE A 757 62.40 -37.43 42.99
C ILE A 757 62.49 -36.86 44.41
N ARG A 758 61.45 -36.22 44.94
CA ARG A 758 61.48 -35.70 46.32
C ARG A 758 61.66 -36.81 47.36
N PHE A 759 61.04 -37.98 47.15
CA PHE A 759 61.27 -39.15 48.01
C PHE A 759 62.69 -39.67 47.90
N ALA A 760 63.20 -39.85 46.68
CA ALA A 760 64.59 -40.29 46.48
C ALA A 760 65.62 -39.30 47.06
N VAL A 761 65.36 -37.99 47.00
CA VAL A 761 66.19 -36.97 47.66
C VAL A 761 66.20 -37.14 49.17
N LEU A 762 65.04 -37.42 49.78
CA LEU A 762 64.96 -37.63 51.22
C LEU A 762 65.77 -38.88 51.66
N ASP A 763 65.61 -39.99 50.93
CA ASP A 763 66.29 -41.24 51.24
C ASP A 763 67.81 -41.12 51.07
N GLU A 764 68.27 -40.62 49.92
CA GLU A 764 69.71 -40.53 49.62
C GLU A 764 70.42 -39.45 50.47
N PHE A 765 69.73 -38.37 50.84
CA PHE A 765 70.29 -37.40 51.78
C PHE A 765 70.49 -37.99 53.17
N ALA A 766 69.61 -38.90 53.61
CA ALA A 766 69.78 -39.61 54.87
C ALA A 766 71.01 -40.55 54.80
N ASP A 767 71.17 -41.31 53.71
CA ASP A 767 72.28 -42.25 53.54
C ASP A 767 73.65 -41.54 53.44
N GLN A 768 73.70 -40.41 52.72
CA GLN A 768 74.92 -39.60 52.53
C GLN A 768 75.19 -38.62 53.68
N HIS A 769 74.37 -38.64 54.73
CA HIS A 769 74.46 -37.73 55.89
C HIS A 769 74.40 -36.24 55.50
N ILE A 770 73.66 -35.91 54.44
CA ILE A 770 73.40 -34.53 54.00
C ILE A 770 72.20 -33.99 54.78
N GLU A 771 72.43 -33.00 55.64
CA GLU A 771 71.37 -32.47 56.49
C GLU A 771 70.37 -31.62 55.68
N ILE A 772 69.09 -31.98 55.77
CA ILE A 772 67.98 -31.15 55.28
C ILE A 772 67.75 -30.05 56.32
N PRO A 773 67.71 -28.77 55.91
CA PRO A 773 67.63 -27.66 56.84
C PRO A 773 66.33 -27.73 57.62
N SER A 774 66.44 -27.91 58.93
CA SER A 774 65.40 -27.51 59.87
C SER A 774 65.55 -26.01 60.14
N ALA A 775 64.44 -25.31 60.43
CA ALA A 775 64.49 -23.86 60.66
C ALA A 775 65.54 -23.54 61.76
N PRO A 776 66.60 -22.77 61.47
CA PRO A 776 67.65 -22.51 62.45
C PRO A 776 67.07 -21.74 63.62
N ARG A 777 67.10 -22.33 64.82
CA ARG A 777 66.96 -21.57 66.07
C ARG A 777 68.34 -21.13 66.48
N ALA A 778 68.70 -19.88 66.21
CA ALA A 778 69.90 -19.30 66.79
C ALA A 778 69.77 -19.30 68.32
N VAL A 779 70.51 -20.15 69.02
CA VAL A 779 70.76 -19.98 70.45
C VAL A 779 71.80 -18.87 70.56
N VAL A 780 71.33 -17.66 70.82
CA VAL A 780 72.23 -16.56 71.19
C VAL A 780 72.78 -16.91 72.58
N GLU A 781 74.04 -17.34 72.66
CA GLU A 781 74.77 -17.27 73.92
C GLU A 781 74.94 -15.79 74.28
N THR A 782 74.03 -15.28 75.09
CA THR A 782 74.19 -13.97 75.71
C THR A 782 75.34 -14.07 76.70
N LYS A 783 76.55 -13.67 76.31
CA LYS A 783 77.54 -13.22 77.30
C LYS A 783 76.86 -12.11 78.10
N LYS A 784 76.66 -12.34 79.42
CA LYS A 784 76.28 -11.29 80.37
C LYS A 784 77.33 -10.19 80.27
N HIS A 785 77.04 -9.14 79.50
CA HIS A 785 77.75 -7.88 79.63
C HIS A 785 77.41 -7.32 81.02
N GLU A 786 78.41 -6.79 81.74
CA GLU A 786 78.17 -6.01 82.95
C GLU A 786 77.15 -4.90 82.66
N ALA A 787 76.27 -4.66 83.62
CA ALA A 787 75.19 -3.68 83.49
C ALA A 787 75.78 -2.31 83.13
N TRP A 788 75.39 -1.80 81.96
CA TRP A 788 75.65 -0.42 81.57
C TRP A 788 74.86 0.48 82.54
N PRO A 789 75.49 1.46 83.22
CA PRO A 789 74.77 2.35 84.11
C PRO A 789 74.00 3.35 83.25
N ILE A 790 72.68 3.15 83.14
CA ILE A 790 71.78 4.11 82.51
C ILE A 790 70.73 4.46 83.57
N ASP A 791 70.72 5.74 83.94
CA ASP A 791 69.76 6.38 84.83
C ASP A 791 68.45 6.54 84.03
N ASP A 792 67.73 5.42 83.82
CA ASP A 792 66.54 5.33 82.96
C ASP A 792 65.41 6.29 83.39
N ASP A 793 65.37 6.66 84.67
CA ASP A 793 64.40 7.63 85.20
C ASP A 793 64.57 9.04 84.60
N LYS A 794 65.79 9.44 84.19
CA LYS A 794 66.01 10.78 83.58
C LYS A 794 65.60 10.84 82.11
N ILE A 795 65.75 9.73 81.38
CA ILE A 795 65.42 9.69 79.95
C ILE A 795 63.90 9.63 79.78
N GLU A 796 63.18 8.92 80.65
CA GLU A 796 61.70 8.93 80.62
C GLU A 796 61.12 10.28 81.03
N VAL A 797 61.71 10.99 82.00
CA VAL A 797 61.28 12.34 82.40
C VAL A 797 61.51 13.35 81.28
N ASP A 798 62.68 13.36 80.64
CA ASP A 798 62.97 14.26 79.51
C ASP A 798 62.06 13.97 78.29
N PHE A 799 61.70 12.70 78.06
CA PHE A 799 60.79 12.33 76.98
C PHE A 799 59.33 12.73 77.29
N ALA A 800 58.89 12.58 78.54
CA ALA A 800 57.57 13.00 78.99
C ALA A 800 57.42 14.53 78.98
N GLU A 801 58.45 15.28 79.36
CA GLU A 801 58.47 16.75 79.26
C GLU A 801 58.42 17.22 77.80
N GLN A 802 59.12 16.54 76.87
CA GLN A 802 59.05 16.85 75.45
C GLN A 802 57.67 16.55 74.82
N GLU A 803 57.00 15.47 75.24
CA GLU A 803 55.62 15.20 74.80
C GLU A 803 54.62 16.21 75.36
N GLN A 804 54.74 16.62 76.63
CA GLN A 804 53.90 17.66 77.21
C GLN A 804 54.10 19.00 76.50
N ALA A 805 55.35 19.41 76.24
CA ALA A 805 55.65 20.65 75.51
C ALA A 805 55.06 20.65 74.08
N LYS A 806 55.09 19.51 73.38
CA LYS A 806 54.45 19.37 72.05
C LYS A 806 52.93 19.41 72.15
N ALA A 807 52.33 18.81 73.17
CA ALA A 807 50.88 18.82 73.37
C ALA A 807 50.36 20.23 73.70
N GLU A 808 51.08 21.01 74.51
CA GLU A 808 50.75 22.40 74.83
C GLU A 808 50.87 23.32 73.60
N ALA A 809 51.93 23.18 72.79
CA ALA A 809 52.09 23.94 71.55
C ALA A 809 50.95 23.69 70.53
N VAL A 810 50.45 22.44 70.46
CA VAL A 810 49.29 22.06 69.63
C VAL A 810 47.96 22.58 70.21
N ALA A 811 47.82 22.64 71.53
CA ALA A 811 46.64 23.21 72.19
C ALA A 811 46.57 24.74 72.03
N GLU A 812 47.71 25.43 72.04
CA GLU A 812 47.81 26.89 71.87
C GLU A 812 47.50 27.32 70.42
N THR A 813 48.00 26.60 69.42
CA THR A 813 47.61 26.81 68.01
C THR A 813 46.11 26.58 67.78
N LYS A 814 45.50 25.62 68.48
CA LYS A 814 44.04 25.38 68.41
C LYS A 814 43.20 26.46 69.10
N ARG A 815 43.72 27.11 70.15
CA ARG A 815 43.07 28.25 70.83
C ARG A 815 43.11 29.52 69.96
N LEU A 816 44.21 29.78 69.27
CA LEU A 816 44.35 30.94 68.38
C LEU A 816 43.44 30.82 67.14
N ALA A 817 43.25 29.61 66.59
CA ALA A 817 42.39 29.36 65.42
C ALA A 817 40.87 29.49 65.69
N ARG A 818 40.42 29.48 66.95
CA ARG A 818 38.98 29.58 67.32
C ARG A 818 38.49 31.00 67.60
N SER A 819 39.34 32.04 67.54
CA SER A 819 38.97 33.44 67.84
C SER A 819 38.89 34.39 66.63
N GLY A 820 38.73 33.87 65.41
CA GLY A 820 38.49 34.68 64.19
C GLY A 820 37.01 34.86 63.87
N ARG A 821 36.44 35.98 64.28
CA ARG A 821 35.01 36.36 64.21
C ARG A 821 34.52 36.60 62.77
N LYS A 822 33.29 36.14 62.47
CA LYS A 822 32.48 36.46 61.27
C LYS A 822 32.14 37.96 61.14
N THR A 823 31.79 38.35 59.90
CA THR A 823 31.22 39.63 59.37
C THR A 823 32.27 40.56 58.74
N ARG A 824 32.09 41.18 57.56
CA ARG A 824 30.88 41.63 56.83
C ARG A 824 31.25 41.88 55.34
N LYS A 825 30.43 41.44 54.38
CA LYS A 825 30.34 42.05 53.03
C LYS A 825 29.29 43.17 53.11
N PRO A 826 29.45 44.31 52.41
CA PRO A 826 28.83 44.42 51.09
C PRO A 826 29.55 45.32 50.05
N ASP A 827 29.17 45.11 48.79
CA ASP A 827 29.11 45.97 47.59
C ASP A 827 28.87 47.49 47.80
N PRO A 828 28.84 48.36 46.76
CA PRO A 828 28.92 48.10 45.29
C PRO A 828 29.87 49.03 44.50
N ASP A 829 30.33 48.56 43.34
CA ASP A 829 30.11 49.16 42.00
C ASP A 829 30.85 48.35 40.93
#